data_AF-A0A5E4J2Z6-F1
#
_entry.id   AF-A0A5E4J2Z6-F1
#
_cell.length_a   1.000
_cell.length_b   1.000
_cell.length_c   1.000
_cell.angle_alpha   90.00
_cell.angle_beta   90.00
_cell.angle_gamma   90.00
#
_symmetry.space_group_name_H-M   'P 1'
#
loop_
_entity.id
_entity.type
_entity.pdbx_description
1 polymer ?
#
loop_
_entity_poly.entity_id
_entity_poly.type
_entity_poly.pdbx_seq_one_letter_code
_entity_poly.pdbx_strand_id
1 'polypeptide(L)'
;MTDYTFISRAAHQVLQSWSLADAVSSEELARLAIEGSAYWEKALPDGFHLALIRLFSPVVRREEVFLGNVLLNDFLSKSLMRGVEQGGLGHIALLANDLESYYYLYHGKSSLNDINELFHTEVSASIPEIFFGSENKSRGIHGSLDRMFVFEKSDFEPFPVYSIPAFLAKDLEIAVRTQIRRLLQAEDFKKNIRKIMAALSFFYGQTSGGKGDAQSFPMFLFRLVEVYKVISAEKVLAAFGLEEVSKSEIKDKLDNSQFSPERLRDLMAGILDYFETEIESGNDEWFMGFIRKDKKMIDIQKDEFLEEILAGGQMGYLFLAKPEEIEDEVGCRLCGMRFPRVRDRFITIGINVFRFHNESAKKPDRGDDPNICAKCALSSYLQQRVLGTGIASVGGKLPQLPRLYNIIFHYGSHSEDETQRLAALVDDLFDSIRSYQQKAQGEKKSFSVDYLRHEISKRTEERIEMEKLERGSLPDMDEALSNLISDDLIATGIETLGQMKRDVQAQVLSLGFGDYHMMIFILPQFQPGRQEALDFVQRRFSKSRLAAFTLLALLRRLCGCNGPYYFQSVPTLSSGGFSDNTFYVRGKAENADEIIKRYGAIINFARKVSRYRDGHSLFADWILLAEKLEEDPMGIVSDILRNSSLRGGDDLKDAKYKRLSNEFIKGIGMVDGTEYLRMIEQLKQL
;
A
#
# COMPACT_ATOMS: atom_id res chain seq x y z
N MET A 1 -0.66 -27.94 24.40
CA MET A 1 -1.47 -26.71 24.48
C MET A 1 -0.60 -25.61 23.92
N THR A 2 -0.92 -25.12 22.74
CA THR A 2 -0.13 -24.11 22.02
C THR A 2 -0.36 -22.75 22.69
N ASP A 3 0.73 -22.23 23.23
CA ASP A 3 0.77 -21.18 24.24
C ASP A 3 0.66 -19.81 23.55
N TYR A 4 -0.52 -19.19 23.59
CA TYR A 4 -0.72 -17.79 23.18
C TYR A 4 -0.15 -16.86 24.24
N THR A 5 1.15 -17.02 24.49
CA THR A 5 1.88 -16.31 25.53
C THR A 5 1.78 -14.81 25.34
N PHE A 6 1.63 -14.31 24.11
CA PHE A 6 1.50 -12.88 23.86
C PHE A 6 0.15 -12.32 24.35
N ILE A 7 -0.98 -13.01 24.13
CA ILE A 7 -2.29 -12.55 24.61
C ILE A 7 -2.32 -12.62 26.13
N SER A 8 -1.83 -13.72 26.70
CA SER A 8 -1.73 -13.86 28.17
C SER A 8 -0.82 -12.79 28.76
N ARG A 9 0.34 -12.50 28.13
CA ARG A 9 1.26 -11.44 28.55
C ARG A 9 0.62 -10.06 28.45
N ALA A 10 -0.07 -9.74 27.36
CA ALA A 10 -0.79 -8.48 27.19
C ALA A 10 -1.87 -8.32 28.27
N ALA A 11 -2.67 -9.37 28.51
CA ALA A 11 -3.66 -9.38 29.57
C ALA A 11 -3.03 -9.19 30.95
N HIS A 12 -1.92 -9.88 31.24
CA HIS A 12 -1.19 -9.74 32.50
C HIS A 12 -0.66 -8.32 32.71
N GLN A 13 -0.03 -7.73 31.68
CA GLN A 13 0.47 -6.36 31.73
C GLN A 13 -0.64 -5.35 31.98
N VAL A 14 -1.78 -5.48 31.29
CA VAL A 14 -2.94 -4.60 31.49
C VAL A 14 -3.49 -4.74 32.90
N LEU A 15 -3.75 -5.98 33.36
CA LEU A 15 -4.24 -6.25 34.71
C LEU A 15 -3.28 -5.71 35.78
N GLN A 16 -1.97 -5.88 35.60
CA GLN A 16 -0.97 -5.33 36.51
C GLN A 16 -1.03 -3.79 36.52
N SER A 17 -1.11 -3.15 35.35
CA SER A 17 -1.19 -1.68 35.24
C SER A 17 -2.44 -1.10 35.91
N TRP A 18 -3.53 -1.86 35.94
CA TRP A 18 -4.79 -1.48 36.59
C TRP A 18 -4.90 -1.97 38.05
N SER A 19 -3.85 -2.59 38.59
CA SER A 19 -3.86 -3.20 39.94
C SER A 19 -4.94 -4.28 40.13
N LEU A 20 -5.21 -5.05 39.08
CA LEU A 20 -6.22 -6.12 39.00
C LEU A 20 -5.61 -7.51 38.75
N ALA A 21 -4.30 -7.69 38.95
CA ALA A 21 -3.59 -8.95 38.69
C ALA A 21 -4.19 -10.16 39.44
N ASP A 22 -4.76 -9.94 40.63
CA ASP A 22 -5.40 -10.99 41.44
C ASP A 22 -6.90 -11.17 41.13
N ALA A 23 -7.48 -10.29 40.30
CA ALA A 23 -8.93 -10.30 40.02
C ALA A 23 -9.31 -11.39 39.02
N VAL A 24 -8.48 -11.66 38.01
CA VAL A 24 -8.71 -12.72 37.02
C VAL A 24 -7.38 -13.23 36.45
N SER A 25 -7.35 -14.50 36.02
CA SER A 25 -6.15 -15.08 35.39
C SER A 25 -5.98 -14.55 33.95
N SER A 26 -4.74 -14.17 33.60
CA SER A 26 -4.36 -13.80 32.24
C SER A 26 -4.57 -14.95 31.24
N GLU A 27 -4.38 -16.19 31.68
CA GLU A 27 -4.59 -17.39 30.88
C GLU A 27 -6.07 -17.60 30.56
N GLU A 28 -6.96 -17.28 31.50
CA GLU A 28 -8.41 -17.33 31.30
C GLU A 28 -8.85 -16.33 30.22
N LEU A 29 -8.39 -15.08 30.30
CA LEU A 29 -8.68 -14.04 29.31
C LEU A 29 -8.13 -14.42 27.92
N ALA A 30 -6.90 -14.94 27.86
CA ALA A 30 -6.31 -15.41 26.62
C ALA A 30 -7.13 -16.54 26.00
N ARG A 31 -7.55 -17.53 26.81
CA ARG A 31 -8.40 -18.65 26.35
C ARG A 31 -9.73 -18.14 25.77
N LEU A 32 -10.40 -17.21 26.45
CA LEU A 32 -11.66 -16.63 25.98
C LEU A 32 -11.51 -15.94 24.62
N ALA A 33 -10.42 -15.17 24.42
CA ALA A 33 -10.13 -14.51 23.15
C ALA A 33 -9.89 -15.51 22.01
N ILE A 34 -9.11 -16.58 22.26
CA ILE A 34 -8.81 -17.63 21.27
C ILE A 34 -10.06 -18.43 20.89
N GLU A 35 -10.92 -18.73 21.86
CA GLU A 35 -12.19 -19.41 21.64
C GLU A 35 -13.20 -18.55 20.88
N GLY A 36 -12.87 -17.28 20.61
CA GLY A 36 -13.71 -16.37 19.85
C GLY A 36 -14.85 -15.79 20.67
N SER A 37 -14.70 -15.71 21.99
CA SER A 37 -15.74 -15.21 22.89
C SER A 37 -16.12 -13.79 22.51
N ALA A 38 -17.40 -13.58 22.21
CA ALA A 38 -17.87 -12.25 21.82
C ALA A 38 -17.86 -11.30 23.02
N TYR A 39 -18.34 -11.77 24.17
CA TYR A 39 -18.43 -10.99 25.40
C TYR A 39 -18.23 -11.88 26.63
N TRP A 40 -17.53 -11.38 27.63
CA TRP A 40 -17.43 -11.96 28.97
C TRP A 40 -17.33 -10.83 29.99
N GLU A 41 -17.89 -11.01 31.19
CA GLU A 41 -17.92 -9.98 32.22
C GLU A 41 -17.76 -10.60 33.61
N LYS A 42 -17.07 -9.89 34.50
CA LYS A 42 -16.95 -10.20 35.92
C LYS A 42 -17.10 -8.94 36.77
N ALA A 43 -18.08 -8.94 37.67
CA ALA A 43 -18.24 -7.88 38.67
C ALA A 43 -17.09 -7.89 39.68
N LEU A 44 -16.63 -6.70 40.07
CA LEU A 44 -15.57 -6.47 41.05
C LEU A 44 -16.16 -5.95 42.38
N PRO A 45 -15.46 -6.15 43.52
CA PRO A 45 -15.96 -5.76 44.84
C PRO A 45 -16.20 -4.25 45.04
N ASP A 46 -15.54 -3.40 44.24
CA ASP A 46 -15.65 -1.94 44.25
C ASP A 46 -16.86 -1.41 43.43
N GLY A 47 -17.67 -2.32 42.88
CA GLY A 47 -18.83 -2.00 42.06
C GLY A 47 -18.48 -1.64 40.61
N PHE A 48 -17.22 -1.82 40.19
CA PHE A 48 -16.83 -1.84 38.79
C PHE A 48 -17.00 -3.25 38.22
N HIS A 49 -16.84 -3.41 36.92
CA HIS A 49 -16.71 -4.71 36.30
C HIS A 49 -15.52 -4.74 35.33
N LEU A 50 -14.99 -5.94 35.15
CA LEU A 50 -14.02 -6.27 34.12
C LEU A 50 -14.76 -6.98 32.98
N ALA A 51 -14.58 -6.55 31.74
CA ALA A 51 -15.18 -7.20 30.59
C ALA A 51 -14.16 -7.50 29.49
N LEU A 52 -14.30 -8.66 28.84
CA LEU A 52 -13.67 -8.95 27.56
C LEU A 52 -14.70 -8.64 26.47
N ILE A 53 -14.38 -7.69 25.59
CA ILE A 53 -15.28 -7.22 24.53
C ILE A 53 -14.62 -7.51 23.18
N ARG A 54 -15.32 -8.24 22.30
CA ARG A 54 -14.91 -8.39 20.90
C ARG A 54 -15.58 -7.34 20.02
N LEU A 55 -14.80 -6.55 19.30
CA LEU A 55 -15.26 -5.78 18.14
C LEU A 55 -14.98 -6.59 16.88
N PHE A 56 -16.03 -7.05 16.22
CA PHE A 56 -15.97 -7.77 14.95
C PHE A 56 -16.45 -6.88 13.81
N SER A 57 -15.70 -6.85 12.70
CA SER A 57 -16.12 -6.24 11.44
C SER A 57 -15.58 -7.06 10.26
N PRO A 58 -16.44 -7.55 9.35
CA PRO A 58 -16.03 -8.48 8.30
C PRO A 58 -15.08 -7.83 7.28
N VAL A 59 -14.10 -8.59 6.81
CA VAL A 59 -13.14 -8.15 5.79
C VAL A 59 -13.43 -8.80 4.45
N VAL A 60 -13.69 -7.97 3.45
CA VAL A 60 -13.90 -8.42 2.07
C VAL A 60 -12.55 -8.78 1.43
N ARG A 61 -12.34 -10.06 1.12
CA ARG A 61 -11.10 -10.59 0.50
C ARG A 61 -11.02 -10.37 -1.01
N ARG A 62 -11.35 -9.15 -1.45
CA ARG A 62 -11.24 -8.71 -2.85
C ARG A 62 -10.14 -7.66 -2.94
N GLU A 63 -9.22 -7.80 -3.90
CA GLU A 63 -8.03 -6.94 -4.06
C GLU A 63 -8.38 -5.43 -4.06
N GLU A 64 -9.56 -5.08 -4.56
CA GLU A 64 -9.98 -3.70 -4.79
C GLU A 64 -10.39 -2.97 -3.50
N VAL A 65 -10.67 -3.71 -2.42
CA VAL A 65 -11.11 -3.15 -1.13
C VAL A 65 -10.47 -3.81 0.09
N PHE A 66 -9.70 -4.88 -0.08
CA PHE A 66 -9.18 -5.67 1.03
C PHE A 66 -8.35 -4.85 2.00
N LEU A 67 -7.33 -4.12 1.52
CA LEU A 67 -6.53 -3.24 2.38
C LEU A 67 -7.41 -2.17 3.01
N GLY A 68 -8.31 -1.58 2.23
CA GLY A 68 -9.27 -0.59 2.72
C GLY A 68 -10.16 -1.07 3.87
N ASN A 69 -10.62 -2.32 3.85
CA ASN A 69 -11.40 -2.92 4.93
C ASN A 69 -10.54 -3.09 6.18
N VAL A 70 -9.29 -3.55 6.01
CA VAL A 70 -8.35 -3.70 7.13
C VAL A 70 -8.07 -2.34 7.79
N LEU A 71 -7.86 -1.29 7.00
CA LEU A 71 -7.64 0.08 7.50
C LEU A 71 -8.90 0.64 8.18
N LEU A 72 -10.09 0.38 7.62
CA LEU A 72 -11.35 0.75 8.26
C LEU A 72 -11.51 0.06 9.61
N ASN A 73 -11.18 -1.23 9.71
CA ASN A 73 -11.27 -1.96 10.97
C ASN A 73 -10.29 -1.45 12.03
N ASP A 74 -9.07 -1.07 11.64
CA ASP A 74 -8.13 -0.40 12.55
C ASP A 74 -8.68 0.96 13.02
N PHE A 75 -9.26 1.76 12.12
CA PHE A 75 -9.93 3.01 12.49
C PHE A 75 -11.08 2.78 13.47
N LEU A 76 -11.96 1.80 13.23
CA LEU A 76 -13.07 1.47 14.13
C LEU A 76 -12.55 1.00 15.50
N SER A 77 -11.53 0.14 15.50
CA SER A 77 -10.87 -0.33 16.71
C SER A 77 -10.35 0.82 17.58
N LYS A 78 -9.62 1.75 16.97
CA LYS A 78 -9.05 2.91 17.67
C LYS A 78 -10.12 3.93 18.07
N SER A 79 -11.21 4.01 17.32
CA SER A 79 -12.36 4.85 17.66
C SER A 79 -13.12 4.33 18.87
N LEU A 80 -13.24 3.01 19.04
CA LEU A 80 -13.80 2.42 20.26
C LEU A 80 -12.99 2.81 21.51
N MET A 81 -11.66 2.67 21.45
CA MET A 81 -10.81 3.04 22.57
C MET A 81 -10.95 4.51 22.94
N ARG A 82 -10.88 5.41 21.95
CA ARG A 82 -11.07 6.85 22.16
C ARG A 82 -12.46 7.18 22.72
N GLY A 83 -13.51 6.55 22.19
CA GLY A 83 -14.89 6.77 22.66
C GLY A 83 -15.07 6.42 24.13
N VAL A 84 -14.45 5.32 24.60
CA VAL A 84 -14.49 4.93 26.02
C VAL A 84 -13.68 5.88 26.90
N GLU A 85 -12.44 6.20 26.50
CA GLU A 85 -11.52 6.99 27.32
C GLU A 85 -11.91 8.46 27.39
N GLN A 86 -12.21 9.09 26.24
CA GLN A 86 -12.61 10.50 26.17
C GLN A 86 -14.03 10.71 26.71
N GLY A 87 -14.89 9.69 26.58
CA GLY A 87 -16.22 9.65 27.17
C GLY A 87 -16.23 9.46 28.69
N GLY A 88 -15.08 9.16 29.31
CA GLY A 88 -14.99 8.90 30.74
C GLY A 88 -15.72 7.64 31.19
N LEU A 89 -15.93 6.67 30.31
CA LEU A 89 -16.68 5.44 30.62
C LEU A 89 -15.87 4.41 31.40
N GLY A 90 -14.54 4.53 31.42
CA GLY A 90 -13.63 3.62 32.08
C GLY A 90 -12.29 3.52 31.37
N HIS A 91 -11.57 2.43 31.60
CA HIS A 91 -10.32 2.09 30.93
C HIS A 91 -10.56 0.95 29.94
N ILE A 92 -9.90 0.99 28.79
CA ILE A 92 -9.97 -0.06 27.79
C ILE A 92 -8.59 -0.29 27.19
N ALA A 93 -8.24 -1.54 26.95
CA ALA A 93 -6.97 -1.91 26.34
C ALA A 93 -7.19 -3.03 25.32
N LEU A 94 -6.60 -2.89 24.13
CA LEU A 94 -6.57 -3.95 23.14
C LEU A 94 -5.61 -5.06 23.62
N LEU A 95 -6.09 -6.30 23.69
CA LEU A 95 -5.29 -7.46 24.05
C LEU A 95 -4.70 -8.16 22.82
N ALA A 96 -5.52 -8.29 21.77
CA ALA A 96 -5.16 -8.96 20.54
C ALA A 96 -6.15 -8.60 19.43
N ASN A 97 -5.72 -8.69 18.19
CA ASN A 97 -6.60 -8.60 17.04
C ASN A 97 -6.13 -9.52 15.91
N ASP A 98 -7.05 -9.91 15.03
CA ASP A 98 -6.76 -10.26 13.64
C ASP A 98 -7.29 -9.18 12.69
N LEU A 99 -7.59 -9.53 11.44
CA LEU A 99 -8.13 -8.56 10.48
C LEU A 99 -9.59 -8.20 10.76
N GLU A 100 -10.36 -9.10 11.37
CA GLU A 100 -11.81 -8.98 11.54
C GLU A 100 -12.22 -8.78 13.00
N SER A 101 -11.49 -9.37 13.94
CA SER A 101 -11.81 -9.39 15.36
C SER A 101 -10.74 -8.69 16.19
N TYR A 102 -11.17 -7.74 17.02
CA TYR A 102 -10.35 -7.02 18.00
C TYR A 102 -10.89 -7.32 19.40
N TYR A 103 -10.03 -7.80 20.30
CA TYR A 103 -10.40 -8.19 21.66
C TYR A 103 -9.87 -7.17 22.66
N TYR A 104 -10.75 -6.58 23.44
CA TYR A 104 -10.43 -5.57 24.44
C TYR A 104 -10.70 -6.09 25.84
N LEU A 105 -9.82 -5.73 26.77
CA LEU A 105 -10.15 -5.72 28.18
C LEU A 105 -10.70 -4.34 28.53
N TYR A 106 -11.83 -4.31 29.22
CA TYR A 106 -12.48 -3.10 29.71
C TYR A 106 -12.61 -3.15 31.23
N HIS A 107 -12.39 -2.03 31.89
CA HIS A 107 -12.58 -1.84 33.32
C HIS A 107 -13.36 -0.55 33.57
N GLY A 108 -14.60 -0.66 34.07
CA GLY A 108 -15.47 0.49 34.28
C GLY A 108 -16.82 0.12 34.88
N LYS A 109 -17.76 1.08 34.88
CA LYS A 109 -19.15 0.87 35.38
C LYS A 109 -20.20 0.89 34.27
N SER A 110 -19.80 1.28 33.06
CA SER A 110 -20.71 1.57 31.96
C SER A 110 -21.10 0.28 31.27
N SER A 111 -22.37 0.17 30.86
CA SER A 111 -22.84 -1.00 30.14
C SER A 111 -22.29 -1.03 28.72
N LEU A 112 -22.38 -2.19 28.06
CA LEU A 112 -22.01 -2.33 26.65
C LEU A 112 -22.83 -1.40 25.73
N ASN A 113 -24.08 -1.07 26.11
CA ASN A 113 -24.90 -0.11 25.36
C ASN A 113 -24.34 1.31 25.46
N ASP A 114 -23.92 1.74 26.66
CA ASP A 114 -23.33 3.07 26.86
C ASP A 114 -22.03 3.21 26.05
N ILE A 115 -21.21 2.15 26.03
CA ILE A 115 -20.00 2.06 25.21
C ILE A 115 -20.35 2.17 23.72
N ASN A 116 -21.39 1.45 23.26
CA ASN A 116 -21.82 1.49 21.87
C ASN A 116 -22.32 2.88 21.43
N GLU A 117 -23.08 3.58 22.27
CA GLU A 117 -23.57 4.94 21.97
C GLU A 117 -22.42 5.94 21.78
N LEU A 118 -21.42 5.92 22.68
CA LEU A 118 -20.24 6.78 22.52
C LEU A 118 -19.36 6.36 21.35
N PHE A 119 -19.26 5.07 21.06
CA PHE A 119 -18.58 4.58 19.86
C PHE A 119 -19.23 5.12 18.58
N HIS A 120 -20.56 5.06 18.44
CA HIS A 120 -21.27 5.65 17.30
C HIS A 120 -21.02 7.16 17.19
N THR A 121 -21.06 7.86 18.32
CA THR A 121 -20.80 9.30 18.39
C THR A 121 -19.39 9.64 17.90
N GLU A 122 -18.38 8.91 18.39
CA GLU A 122 -16.96 9.11 18.01
C GLU A 122 -16.71 8.78 16.54
N VAL A 123 -17.26 7.68 16.02
CA VAL A 123 -17.14 7.32 14.60
C VAL A 123 -17.80 8.38 13.73
N SER A 124 -19.03 8.81 14.07
CA SER A 124 -19.76 9.86 13.36
C SER A 124 -19.01 11.19 13.33
N ALA A 125 -18.40 11.59 14.46
CA ALA A 125 -17.61 12.82 14.55
C ALA A 125 -16.31 12.74 13.72
N SER A 126 -15.71 11.55 13.64
CA SER A 126 -14.43 11.32 12.95
C SER A 126 -14.54 11.05 11.44
N ILE A 127 -15.75 11.00 10.86
CA ILE A 127 -15.94 10.75 9.41
C ILE A 127 -15.16 11.73 8.53
N PRO A 128 -15.19 13.07 8.72
CA PRO A 128 -14.42 13.96 7.86
C PRO A 128 -12.91 13.68 7.90
N GLU A 129 -12.39 13.34 9.08
CA GLU A 129 -10.97 13.04 9.27
C GLU A 129 -10.53 11.74 8.58
N ILE A 130 -11.40 10.72 8.51
CA ILE A 130 -11.09 9.46 7.80
C ILE A 130 -10.83 9.72 6.31
N PHE A 131 -11.54 10.71 5.73
CA PHE A 131 -11.42 11.08 4.33
C PHE A 131 -10.26 12.06 4.07
N PHE A 132 -10.12 13.10 4.90
CA PHE A 132 -9.31 14.28 4.57
C PHE A 132 -8.24 14.64 5.61
N GLY A 133 -8.21 13.96 6.76
CA GLY A 133 -7.24 14.22 7.81
C GLY A 133 -5.79 14.04 7.35
N SER A 134 -4.83 14.52 8.15
CA SER A 134 -3.45 14.07 8.01
C SER A 134 -3.31 12.62 8.48
N GLU A 135 -2.24 11.94 8.08
CA GLU A 135 -1.92 10.63 8.65
C GLU A 135 -1.79 10.74 10.17
N ASN A 136 -2.51 9.88 10.88
CA ASN A 136 -2.47 9.78 12.33
C ASN A 136 -2.70 8.31 12.73
N LYS A 137 -1.59 7.59 12.89
CA LYS A 137 -1.58 6.15 13.20
C LYS A 137 -2.30 5.84 14.52
N SER A 138 -2.19 6.70 15.53
CA SER A 138 -2.89 6.55 16.82
C SER A 138 -4.43 6.64 16.69
N ARG A 139 -4.92 7.31 15.64
CA ARG A 139 -6.37 7.39 15.34
C ARG A 139 -6.85 6.35 14.32
N GLY A 140 -5.95 5.57 13.75
CA GLY A 140 -6.24 4.64 12.64
C GLY A 140 -6.46 5.35 11.31
N ILE A 141 -5.93 6.57 11.18
CA ILE A 141 -6.01 7.38 9.97
C ILE A 141 -4.71 7.17 9.19
N HIS A 142 -4.78 6.42 8.09
CA HIS A 142 -3.60 6.01 7.32
C HIS A 142 -3.54 6.70 5.95
N GLY A 143 -2.33 6.98 5.48
CA GLY A 143 -2.11 7.60 4.18
C GLY A 143 -2.48 9.09 4.15
N SER A 144 -2.35 9.70 2.98
CA SER A 144 -2.40 11.14 2.85
C SER A 144 -3.00 11.58 1.52
N LEU A 145 -3.70 12.71 1.54
CA LEU A 145 -4.46 13.21 0.39
C LEU A 145 -3.55 13.53 -0.81
N ASP A 146 -2.34 14.05 -0.55
CA ASP A 146 -1.35 14.43 -1.57
C ASP A 146 -0.98 13.27 -2.52
N ARG A 147 -1.03 12.02 -2.03
CA ARG A 147 -0.78 10.82 -2.85
C ARG A 147 -1.85 10.57 -3.92
N MET A 148 -3.02 11.18 -3.77
CA MET A 148 -4.10 11.16 -4.77
C MET A 148 -4.07 12.40 -5.68
N PHE A 149 -3.24 13.42 -5.37
CA PHE A 149 -3.05 14.67 -6.13
C PHE A 149 -1.81 14.63 -7.05
N VAL A 150 -1.54 13.47 -7.66
CA VAL A 150 -0.37 13.28 -8.53
C VAL A 150 -0.68 13.44 -10.03
N PHE A 151 -1.94 13.73 -10.37
CA PHE A 151 -2.41 13.85 -11.75
C PHE A 151 -2.03 15.20 -12.39
N GLU A 152 -1.63 15.17 -13.66
CA GLU A 152 -1.22 16.36 -14.42
C GLU A 152 -2.24 16.78 -15.49
N LYS A 153 -3.31 16.00 -15.66
CA LYS A 153 -4.41 16.25 -16.59
C LYS A 153 -5.73 15.90 -15.92
N SER A 154 -6.79 16.55 -16.38
CA SER A 154 -8.17 16.35 -15.91
C SER A 154 -9.10 15.87 -17.04
N ASP A 155 -8.54 15.46 -18.18
CA ASP A 155 -9.26 14.92 -19.33
C ASP A 155 -10.02 13.62 -19.00
N PHE A 156 -9.49 12.87 -18.04
CA PHE A 156 -10.20 11.82 -17.31
C PHE A 156 -10.37 12.23 -15.85
N GLU A 157 -11.46 11.77 -15.23
CA GLU A 157 -11.71 11.95 -13.80
C GLU A 157 -10.51 11.41 -13.01
N PRO A 158 -9.72 12.29 -12.36
CA PRO A 158 -8.43 11.88 -11.80
C PRO A 158 -8.45 11.73 -10.27
N PHE A 159 -9.58 12.07 -9.64
CA PHE A 159 -9.81 11.91 -8.20
C PHE A 159 -11.09 11.10 -7.90
N PRO A 160 -11.11 10.19 -6.90
CA PRO A 160 -12.23 9.27 -6.62
C PRO A 160 -13.40 9.93 -5.88
N VAL A 161 -13.97 11.02 -6.42
CA VAL A 161 -15.12 11.73 -5.80
C VAL A 161 -16.36 10.84 -5.59
N TYR A 162 -16.48 9.75 -6.34
CA TYR A 162 -17.57 8.76 -6.23
C TYR A 162 -17.56 7.94 -4.95
N SER A 163 -16.45 7.96 -4.21
CA SER A 163 -16.37 7.31 -2.91
C SER A 163 -16.69 8.24 -1.75
N ILE A 164 -17.00 9.52 -2.02
CA ILE A 164 -17.17 10.55 -1.00
C ILE A 164 -18.66 10.90 -0.86
N PRO A 165 -19.24 10.85 0.34
CA PRO A 165 -20.59 11.32 0.61
C PRO A 165 -20.79 12.81 0.33
N ALA A 166 -21.94 13.18 -0.23
CA ALA A 166 -22.26 14.55 -0.58
C ALA A 166 -22.24 15.51 0.63
N PHE A 167 -22.59 15.03 1.83
CA PHE A 167 -22.52 15.85 3.06
C PHE A 167 -21.09 16.27 3.44
N LEU A 168 -20.06 15.61 2.90
CA LEU A 168 -18.64 15.95 3.09
C LEU A 168 -18.10 16.91 2.02
N ALA A 169 -18.96 17.47 1.15
CA ALA A 169 -18.52 18.36 0.09
C ALA A 169 -17.70 19.54 0.60
N LYS A 170 -18.14 20.19 1.69
CA LYS A 170 -17.41 21.33 2.26
C LYS A 170 -16.04 20.92 2.81
N ASP A 171 -15.95 19.78 3.49
CA ASP A 171 -14.68 19.27 4.02
C ASP A 171 -13.71 18.90 2.89
N LEU A 172 -14.21 18.32 1.80
CA LEU A 172 -13.41 18.05 0.60
C LEU A 172 -12.86 19.34 -0.01
N GLU A 173 -13.65 20.41 -0.08
CA GLU A 173 -13.20 21.71 -0.60
C GLU A 173 -12.01 22.26 0.19
N ILE A 174 -12.15 22.30 1.52
CA ILE A 174 -11.09 22.78 2.42
C ILE A 174 -9.82 21.95 2.22
N ALA A 175 -9.97 20.63 2.08
CA ALA A 175 -8.85 19.72 1.87
C ALA A 175 -8.17 19.94 0.49
N VAL A 176 -8.95 20.10 -0.57
CA VAL A 176 -8.49 20.41 -1.93
C VAL A 176 -7.74 21.75 -1.94
N ARG A 177 -8.35 22.80 -1.37
CA ARG A 177 -7.77 24.15 -1.28
C ARG A 177 -6.44 24.14 -0.54
N THR A 178 -6.40 23.47 0.61
CA THR A 178 -5.17 23.28 1.40
C THR A 178 -4.09 22.59 0.59
N GLN A 179 -4.45 21.54 -0.16
CA GLN A 179 -3.50 20.80 -0.98
C GLN A 179 -2.97 21.64 -2.15
N ILE A 180 -3.83 22.41 -2.82
CA ILE A 180 -3.40 23.32 -3.89
C ILE A 180 -2.48 24.41 -3.34
N ARG A 181 -2.78 24.98 -2.16
CA ARG A 181 -1.90 25.96 -1.49
C ARG A 181 -0.52 25.40 -1.18
N ARG A 182 -0.44 24.16 -0.67
CA ARG A 182 0.84 23.47 -0.44
C ARG A 182 1.64 23.32 -1.73
N LEU A 183 0.99 22.94 -2.84
CA LEU A 183 1.65 22.82 -4.15
C LEU A 183 2.14 24.17 -4.69
N LEU A 184 1.38 25.25 -4.46
CA LEU A 184 1.76 26.63 -4.83
C LEU A 184 2.98 27.13 -4.04
N GLN A 185 3.07 26.77 -2.77
CA GLN A 185 4.14 27.18 -1.84
C GLN A 185 5.39 26.29 -1.90
N ALA A 186 5.35 25.17 -2.61
CA ALA A 186 6.47 24.25 -2.74
C ALA A 186 7.69 24.93 -3.39
N GLU A 187 8.90 24.62 -2.88
CA GLU A 187 10.17 25.15 -3.40
C GLU A 187 10.30 24.89 -4.91
N ASP A 188 9.94 23.68 -5.36
CA ASP A 188 9.93 23.31 -6.78
C ASP A 188 8.54 23.45 -7.42
N PHE A 189 8.00 24.67 -7.37
CA PHE A 189 6.73 25.00 -8.01
C PHE A 189 6.66 24.59 -9.48
N LYS A 190 7.77 24.68 -10.23
CA LYS A 190 7.81 24.36 -11.67
C LYS A 190 7.37 22.91 -11.93
N LYS A 191 7.74 21.96 -11.07
CA LYS A 191 7.27 20.57 -11.16
C LYS A 191 5.79 20.38 -10.82
N ASN A 192 5.18 21.32 -10.09
CA ASN A 192 3.80 21.23 -9.62
C ASN A 192 2.79 21.99 -10.48
N ILE A 193 3.23 22.83 -11.42
CA ILE A 193 2.36 23.67 -12.27
C ILE A 193 1.22 22.86 -12.88
N ARG A 194 1.53 21.74 -13.54
CA ARG A 194 0.50 20.92 -14.22
C ARG A 194 -0.48 20.28 -13.24
N LYS A 195 -0.03 19.88 -12.05
CA LYS A 195 -0.88 19.31 -11.01
C LYS A 195 -1.86 20.36 -10.47
N ILE A 196 -1.37 21.57 -10.20
CA ILE A 196 -2.18 22.69 -9.74
C ILE A 196 -3.25 23.04 -10.78
N MET A 197 -2.85 23.15 -12.05
CA MET A 197 -3.77 23.42 -13.15
C MET A 197 -4.86 22.35 -13.31
N ALA A 198 -4.46 21.08 -13.27
CA ALA A 198 -5.40 19.97 -13.34
C ALA A 198 -6.35 19.96 -12.14
N ALA A 199 -5.86 20.19 -10.93
CA ALA A 199 -6.68 20.26 -9.73
C ALA A 199 -7.66 21.44 -9.76
N LEU A 200 -7.21 22.64 -10.12
CA LEU A 200 -8.06 23.82 -10.23
C LEU A 200 -9.20 23.60 -11.25
N SER A 201 -8.86 23.13 -12.45
CA SER A 201 -9.88 22.83 -13.46
C SER A 201 -10.84 21.73 -12.99
N PHE A 202 -10.33 20.64 -12.43
CA PHE A 202 -11.16 19.51 -12.01
C PHE A 202 -12.08 19.83 -10.81
N PHE A 203 -11.67 20.64 -9.85
CA PHE A 203 -12.50 20.91 -8.66
C PHE A 203 -13.37 22.17 -8.78
N TYR A 204 -12.99 23.14 -9.59
CA TYR A 204 -13.72 24.42 -9.72
C TYR A 204 -14.34 24.65 -11.11
N GLY A 205 -14.08 23.76 -12.07
CA GLY A 205 -14.75 23.78 -13.37
C GLY A 205 -16.26 23.55 -13.23
N GLN A 206 -17.04 24.19 -14.11
CA GLN A 206 -18.51 24.19 -14.05
C GLN A 206 -19.15 23.22 -15.06
N THR A 207 -18.39 22.77 -16.07
CA THR A 207 -18.89 21.99 -17.19
C THR A 207 -17.94 20.86 -17.58
N SER A 208 -18.51 19.70 -17.93
CA SER A 208 -17.79 18.50 -18.39
C SER A 208 -17.97 18.27 -19.91
N GLY A 209 -17.21 17.32 -20.49
CA GLY A 209 -17.25 16.96 -21.92
C GLY A 209 -16.19 17.67 -22.78
N GLY A 210 -16.12 17.36 -24.09
CA GLY A 210 -15.04 17.80 -24.98
C GLY A 210 -14.87 19.33 -25.16
N LYS A 211 -15.79 20.14 -24.63
CA LYS A 211 -15.73 21.61 -24.54
C LYS A 211 -15.85 22.15 -23.10
N GLY A 212 -15.86 21.26 -22.11
CA GLY A 212 -15.95 21.59 -20.69
C GLY A 212 -14.64 22.17 -20.15
N ASP A 213 -14.76 23.05 -19.17
CA ASP A 213 -13.64 23.64 -18.43
C ASP A 213 -13.03 22.67 -17.41
N ALA A 214 -13.82 21.73 -16.89
CA ALA A 214 -13.34 20.73 -15.93
C ALA A 214 -12.19 19.85 -16.44
N GLN A 215 -12.15 19.61 -17.74
CA GLN A 215 -11.24 18.69 -18.41
C GLN A 215 -10.04 19.39 -19.06
N SER A 216 -9.98 20.73 -19.00
CA SER A 216 -8.99 21.52 -19.73
C SER A 216 -8.74 22.84 -19.03
N PHE A 217 -7.58 22.96 -18.38
CA PHE A 217 -7.16 24.21 -17.75
C PHE A 217 -7.14 25.43 -18.70
N PRO A 218 -6.68 25.31 -19.97
CA PRO A 218 -6.83 26.41 -20.94
C PRO A 218 -8.27 26.86 -21.14
N MET A 219 -9.22 25.92 -21.22
CA MET A 219 -10.64 26.23 -21.34
C MET A 219 -11.18 26.86 -20.04
N PHE A 220 -10.72 26.37 -18.89
CA PHE A 220 -11.08 26.92 -17.59
C PHE A 220 -10.67 28.38 -17.48
N LEU A 221 -9.41 28.72 -17.74
CA LEU A 221 -8.96 30.13 -17.74
C LEU A 221 -9.72 30.99 -18.73
N PHE A 222 -9.91 30.53 -19.97
CA PHE A 222 -10.67 31.26 -20.97
C PHE A 222 -12.09 31.57 -20.48
N ARG A 223 -12.78 30.61 -19.87
CA ARG A 223 -14.14 30.83 -19.36
C ARG A 223 -14.17 31.72 -18.12
N LEU A 224 -13.20 31.61 -17.21
CA LEU A 224 -13.10 32.51 -16.06
C LEU A 224 -13.00 33.99 -16.49
N VAL A 225 -12.35 34.27 -17.63
CA VAL A 225 -12.25 35.61 -18.20
C VAL A 225 -13.50 35.98 -19.01
N GLU A 226 -13.84 35.20 -20.04
CA GLU A 226 -14.81 35.62 -21.07
C GLU A 226 -16.26 35.32 -20.71
N VAL A 227 -16.51 34.20 -20.02
CA VAL A 227 -17.86 33.71 -19.75
C VAL A 227 -18.31 34.09 -18.35
N TYR A 228 -17.52 33.74 -17.35
CA TYR A 228 -17.83 33.95 -15.94
C TYR A 228 -17.40 35.34 -15.46
N LYS A 229 -16.40 35.94 -16.11
CA LYS A 229 -15.89 37.30 -15.80
C LYS A 229 -15.46 37.46 -14.34
N VAL A 230 -14.84 36.43 -13.78
CA VAL A 230 -14.40 36.38 -12.37
C VAL A 230 -12.91 36.68 -12.20
N ILE A 231 -12.13 36.65 -13.29
CA ILE A 231 -10.72 37.08 -13.29
C ILE A 231 -10.46 38.07 -14.43
N SER A 232 -9.54 39.01 -14.20
CA SER A 232 -9.13 40.00 -15.20
C SER A 232 -8.33 39.37 -16.34
N ALA A 233 -8.67 39.72 -17.59
CA ALA A 233 -7.91 39.34 -18.78
C ALA A 233 -6.42 39.73 -18.67
N GLU A 234 -6.12 40.93 -18.15
CA GLU A 234 -4.76 41.45 -17.99
C GLU A 234 -3.82 40.49 -17.24
N LYS A 235 -4.28 39.87 -16.16
CA LYS A 235 -3.49 38.90 -15.39
C LYS A 235 -3.15 37.65 -16.21
N VAL A 236 -4.09 37.18 -17.04
CA VAL A 236 -3.87 36.03 -17.93
C VAL A 236 -2.90 36.40 -19.05
N LEU A 237 -3.12 37.54 -19.72
CA LEU A 237 -2.22 38.05 -20.76
C LEU A 237 -0.79 38.23 -20.22
N ALA A 238 -0.64 38.78 -19.03
CA ALA A 238 0.66 39.01 -18.39
C ALA A 238 1.39 37.72 -17.99
N ALA A 239 0.66 36.66 -17.60
CA ALA A 239 1.23 35.38 -17.23
C ALA A 239 1.74 34.58 -18.43
N PHE A 240 1.03 34.65 -19.57
CA PHE A 240 1.32 33.88 -20.77
C PHE A 240 2.02 34.69 -21.89
N GLY A 241 2.13 36.01 -21.75
CA GLY A 241 2.69 36.89 -22.77
C GLY A 241 1.85 36.87 -24.06
N LEU A 242 0.54 37.06 -23.91
CA LEU A 242 -0.44 37.01 -25.00
C LEU A 242 -0.94 38.42 -25.36
N GLU A 243 -1.44 38.58 -26.59
CA GLU A 243 -2.15 39.79 -27.03
C GLU A 243 -3.65 39.71 -26.73
N GLU A 244 -4.25 38.52 -26.87
CA GLU A 244 -5.65 38.24 -26.58
C GLU A 244 -5.78 36.93 -25.77
N VAL A 245 -6.86 36.80 -24.99
CA VAL A 245 -7.15 35.58 -24.22
C VAL A 245 -7.88 34.59 -25.11
N SER A 246 -7.15 33.60 -25.65
CA SER A 246 -7.75 32.48 -26.39
C SER A 246 -7.34 31.12 -25.82
N LYS A 247 -8.26 30.15 -25.90
CA LYS A 247 -7.98 28.75 -25.47
C LYS A 247 -6.77 28.17 -26.21
N SER A 248 -6.69 28.37 -27.53
CA SER A 248 -5.62 27.82 -28.37
C SER A 248 -4.27 28.40 -27.99
N GLU A 249 -4.17 29.72 -27.80
CA GLU A 249 -2.89 30.34 -27.46
C GLU A 249 -2.44 29.99 -26.05
N ILE A 250 -3.36 29.97 -25.06
CA ILE A 250 -3.02 29.49 -23.70
C ILE A 250 -2.50 28.05 -23.76
N LYS A 251 -3.16 27.19 -24.54
CA LYS A 251 -2.73 25.79 -24.72
C LYS A 251 -1.36 25.71 -25.37
N ASP A 252 -1.10 26.46 -26.43
CA ASP A 252 0.18 26.45 -27.15
C ASP A 252 1.32 26.97 -26.26
N LYS A 253 1.08 28.01 -25.46
CA LYS A 253 2.05 28.50 -24.47
C LYS A 253 2.35 27.45 -23.40
N LEU A 254 1.34 26.73 -22.90
CA LEU A 254 1.54 25.66 -21.91
C LEU A 254 2.28 24.44 -22.47
N ASP A 255 1.91 23.98 -23.67
CA ASP A 255 2.52 22.83 -24.32
C ASP A 255 4.00 23.11 -24.63
N ASN A 256 4.35 24.35 -24.96
CA ASN A 256 5.73 24.80 -25.22
C ASN A 256 6.46 25.36 -23.97
N SER A 257 5.84 25.34 -22.78
CA SER A 257 6.40 25.90 -21.54
C SER A 257 6.83 27.38 -21.64
N GLN A 258 6.07 28.18 -22.38
CA GLN A 258 6.31 29.61 -22.64
C GLN A 258 5.39 30.49 -21.76
N PHE A 259 5.73 30.68 -20.49
CA PHE A 259 4.98 31.54 -19.56
C PHE A 259 5.90 32.02 -18.43
N SER A 260 5.49 33.04 -17.66
CA SER A 260 6.18 33.45 -16.43
C SER A 260 5.70 32.60 -15.26
N PRO A 261 6.57 31.77 -14.64
CA PRO A 261 6.19 30.95 -13.49
C PRO A 261 5.68 31.77 -12.31
N GLU A 262 6.30 32.90 -12.01
CA GLU A 262 5.96 33.77 -10.88
C GLU A 262 4.57 34.37 -11.08
N ARG A 263 4.31 34.97 -12.25
CA ARG A 263 2.99 35.55 -12.58
C ARG A 263 1.90 34.49 -12.66
N LEU A 264 2.23 33.31 -13.16
CA LEU A 264 1.30 32.18 -13.20
C LEU A 264 0.98 31.66 -11.79
N ARG A 265 1.95 31.64 -10.89
CA ARG A 265 1.73 31.32 -9.47
C ARG A 265 0.76 32.32 -8.85
N ASP A 266 0.99 33.62 -9.04
CA ASP A 266 0.14 34.67 -8.51
C ASP A 266 -1.28 34.62 -9.10
N LEU A 267 -1.41 34.31 -10.39
CA LEU A 267 -2.70 34.09 -11.05
C LEU A 267 -3.45 32.91 -10.42
N MET A 268 -2.80 31.76 -10.24
CA MET A 268 -3.42 30.57 -9.66
C MET A 268 -3.78 30.75 -8.17
N ALA A 269 -2.94 31.47 -7.41
CA ALA A 269 -3.25 31.86 -6.04
C ALA A 269 -4.48 32.78 -5.98
N GLY A 270 -4.52 33.82 -6.82
CA GLY A 270 -5.67 34.73 -6.89
C GLY A 270 -6.97 34.06 -7.34
N ILE A 271 -6.90 33.06 -8.22
CA ILE A 271 -8.06 32.23 -8.59
C ILE A 271 -8.57 31.45 -7.36
N LEU A 272 -7.65 30.86 -6.59
CA LEU A 272 -8.01 30.07 -5.43
C LEU A 272 -8.62 30.94 -4.30
N ASP A 273 -8.07 32.13 -4.07
CA ASP A 273 -8.57 33.08 -3.07
C ASP A 273 -9.94 33.65 -3.45
N TYR A 274 -10.20 33.84 -4.75
CA TYR A 274 -11.54 34.19 -5.24
C TYR A 274 -12.56 33.11 -4.86
N PHE A 275 -12.27 31.83 -5.15
CA PHE A 275 -13.20 30.75 -4.82
C PHE A 275 -13.38 30.58 -3.33
N GLU A 276 -12.33 30.69 -2.53
CA GLU A 276 -12.43 30.70 -1.06
C GLU A 276 -13.43 31.75 -0.60
N THR A 277 -13.29 32.99 -1.08
CA THR A 277 -14.15 34.12 -0.72
C THR A 277 -15.61 33.85 -1.10
N GLU A 278 -15.86 33.39 -2.33
CA GLU A 278 -17.21 33.08 -2.81
C GLU A 278 -17.87 31.97 -1.97
N ILE A 279 -17.15 30.88 -1.72
CA ILE A 279 -17.67 29.72 -0.98
C ILE A 279 -17.94 30.09 0.48
N GLU A 280 -17.06 30.86 1.11
CA GLU A 280 -17.24 31.36 2.49
C GLU A 280 -18.40 32.36 2.58
N SER A 281 -18.69 33.09 1.51
CA SER A 281 -19.88 33.96 1.41
C SER A 281 -21.19 33.21 1.13
N GLY A 282 -21.13 31.89 0.95
CA GLY A 282 -22.29 31.01 0.74
C GLY A 282 -22.57 30.64 -0.72
N ASN A 283 -21.72 31.07 -1.67
CA ASN A 283 -21.83 30.71 -3.08
C ASN A 283 -21.08 29.41 -3.38
N ASP A 284 -21.61 28.29 -2.90
CA ASP A 284 -20.95 26.98 -3.01
C ASP A 284 -21.11 26.31 -4.39
N GLU A 285 -21.80 26.95 -5.33
CA GLU A 285 -21.94 26.51 -6.73
C GLU A 285 -20.59 26.48 -7.47
N TRP A 286 -19.64 27.32 -7.06
CA TRP A 286 -18.29 27.34 -7.62
C TRP A 286 -17.49 26.09 -7.31
N PHE A 287 -17.75 25.45 -6.16
CA PHE A 287 -17.08 24.22 -5.81
C PHE A 287 -17.78 23.02 -6.43
N MET A 288 -17.04 22.19 -7.15
CA MET A 288 -17.53 20.93 -7.70
C MET A 288 -18.71 21.11 -8.66
N GLY A 289 -18.81 22.22 -9.40
CA GLY A 289 -19.96 22.55 -10.24
C GLY A 289 -20.45 21.40 -11.12
N PHE A 290 -19.56 20.79 -11.93
CA PHE A 290 -19.95 19.61 -12.71
C PHE A 290 -20.06 18.32 -11.87
N ILE A 291 -19.27 18.17 -10.80
CA ILE A 291 -19.29 16.98 -9.93
C ILE A 291 -20.64 16.86 -9.23
N ARG A 292 -21.19 17.98 -8.74
CA ARG A 292 -22.52 18.10 -8.14
C ARG A 292 -23.62 17.95 -9.20
N LYS A 293 -23.51 18.68 -10.32
CA LYS A 293 -24.47 18.60 -11.44
C LYS A 293 -24.63 17.16 -11.96
N ASP A 294 -23.51 16.45 -12.13
CA ASP A 294 -23.50 15.07 -12.63
C ASP A 294 -23.73 14.04 -11.51
N LYS A 295 -24.05 14.48 -10.28
CA LYS A 295 -24.30 13.65 -9.09
C LYS A 295 -23.23 12.58 -8.87
N LYS A 296 -21.96 13.01 -8.90
CA LYS A 296 -20.82 12.09 -8.80
C LYS A 296 -20.55 11.63 -7.38
N MET A 297 -20.88 12.42 -6.36
CA MET A 297 -20.74 12.04 -4.95
C MET A 297 -21.85 11.08 -4.51
N ILE A 298 -21.64 10.38 -3.40
CA ILE A 298 -22.65 9.48 -2.84
C ILE A 298 -23.78 10.31 -2.23
N ASP A 299 -24.99 10.18 -2.76
CA ASP A 299 -26.19 10.83 -2.23
C ASP A 299 -26.72 10.02 -1.04
N ILE A 300 -26.30 10.39 0.16
CA ILE A 300 -26.59 9.68 1.42
C ILE A 300 -26.52 10.67 2.59
N GLN A 301 -27.36 10.48 3.60
CA GLN A 301 -27.29 11.28 4.83
C GLN A 301 -26.19 10.77 5.77
N LYS A 302 -25.75 11.61 6.71
CA LYS A 302 -24.64 11.26 7.62
C LYS A 302 -24.94 10.02 8.45
N ASP A 303 -26.12 9.94 9.05
CA ASP A 303 -26.50 8.84 9.93
C ASP A 303 -26.70 7.53 9.13
N GLU A 304 -27.30 7.63 7.95
CA GLU A 304 -27.45 6.49 7.02
C GLU A 304 -26.09 5.95 6.55
N PHE A 305 -25.13 6.85 6.26
CA PHE A 305 -23.76 6.46 5.93
C PHE A 305 -23.06 5.77 7.11
N LEU A 306 -23.27 6.25 8.34
CA LEU A 306 -22.75 5.61 9.54
C LEU A 306 -23.28 4.17 9.69
N GLU A 307 -24.58 3.97 9.52
CA GLU A 307 -25.19 2.63 9.54
C GLU A 307 -24.60 1.73 8.45
N GLU A 308 -24.42 2.23 7.22
CA GLU A 308 -23.84 1.44 6.13
C GLU A 308 -22.37 1.04 6.38
N ILE A 309 -21.53 1.90 6.97
CA ILE A 309 -20.11 1.56 7.25
C ILE A 309 -19.97 0.58 8.43
N LEU A 310 -20.87 0.66 9.41
CA LEU A 310 -20.91 -0.22 10.57
C LEU A 310 -21.64 -1.55 10.29
N ALA A 311 -22.34 -1.64 9.16
CA ALA A 311 -23.11 -2.82 8.75
C ALA A 311 -22.28 -4.11 8.79
N GLY A 312 -22.90 -5.16 9.33
CA GLY A 312 -22.28 -6.48 9.52
C GLY A 312 -21.29 -6.55 10.70
N GLY A 313 -21.04 -5.44 11.39
CA GLY A 313 -20.19 -5.40 12.57
C GLY A 313 -20.93 -5.75 13.86
N GLN A 314 -20.17 -6.18 14.86
CA GLN A 314 -20.67 -6.59 16.17
C GLN A 314 -19.72 -6.09 17.27
N MET A 315 -20.25 -5.56 18.37
CA MET A 315 -19.51 -5.27 19.60
C MET A 315 -20.09 -6.11 20.73
N GLY A 316 -19.32 -7.06 21.25
CA GLY A 316 -19.84 -8.04 22.18
C GLY A 316 -21.01 -8.81 21.58
N TYR A 317 -22.16 -8.77 22.24
CA TYR A 317 -23.40 -9.35 21.72
C TYR A 317 -24.25 -8.37 20.90
N LEU A 318 -23.88 -7.08 20.83
CA LEU A 318 -24.62 -6.04 20.11
C LEU A 318 -24.22 -5.99 18.63
N PHE A 319 -25.21 -5.90 17.74
CA PHE A 319 -24.96 -5.54 16.35
C PHE A 319 -24.76 -4.03 16.26
N LEU A 320 -23.72 -3.58 15.56
CA LEU A 320 -23.41 -2.15 15.45
C LEU A 320 -24.44 -1.42 14.58
N ALA A 321 -24.88 -2.06 13.50
CA ALA A 321 -25.84 -1.47 12.58
C ALA A 321 -26.66 -2.55 11.90
N LYS A 322 -27.92 -2.23 11.62
CA LYS A 322 -28.82 -3.01 10.77
C LYS A 322 -29.37 -2.06 9.71
N PRO A 323 -28.64 -1.84 8.61
CA PRO A 323 -29.13 -0.97 7.56
C PRO A 323 -30.44 -1.52 7.00
N GLU A 324 -31.31 -0.63 6.54
CA GLU A 324 -32.55 -0.99 5.87
C GLU A 324 -32.19 -1.74 4.57
N GLU A 325 -32.47 -3.04 4.52
CA GLU A 325 -32.27 -3.81 3.30
C GLU A 325 -33.34 -3.43 2.28
N ILE A 326 -32.91 -3.04 1.07
CA ILE A 326 -33.83 -2.74 0.00
C ILE A 326 -34.19 -4.07 -0.68
N GLU A 327 -35.38 -4.59 -0.38
CA GLU A 327 -35.93 -5.75 -1.08
C GLU A 327 -35.92 -5.49 -2.60
N ASP A 328 -35.53 -6.48 -3.40
CA ASP A 328 -35.32 -6.44 -4.86
C ASP A 328 -34.04 -5.76 -5.40
N GLU A 329 -33.19 -5.15 -4.56
CA GLU A 329 -31.87 -4.69 -4.99
C GLU A 329 -30.84 -5.82 -5.09
N VAL A 330 -30.01 -5.77 -6.14
CA VAL A 330 -28.84 -6.66 -6.25
C VAL A 330 -27.77 -6.16 -5.28
N GLY A 331 -27.23 -7.07 -4.48
CA GLY A 331 -26.17 -6.78 -3.54
C GLY A 331 -24.94 -6.15 -4.18
N CYS A 332 -24.21 -5.40 -3.36
CA CYS A 332 -22.89 -4.87 -3.67
C CYS A 332 -22.02 -5.96 -4.29
N ARG A 333 -21.44 -5.70 -5.46
CA ARG A 333 -20.57 -6.63 -6.20
C ARG A 333 -19.41 -7.14 -5.34
N LEU A 334 -18.96 -6.33 -4.39
CA LEU A 334 -17.76 -6.60 -3.60
C LEU A 334 -18.09 -7.42 -2.35
N CYS A 335 -19.01 -6.96 -1.51
CA CYS A 335 -19.36 -7.59 -0.23
C CYS A 335 -20.69 -8.35 -0.20
N GLY A 336 -21.57 -8.15 -1.18
CA GLY A 336 -22.89 -8.81 -1.27
C GLY A 336 -24.05 -8.09 -0.56
N MET A 337 -23.80 -7.01 0.18
CA MET A 337 -24.82 -6.26 0.94
C MET A 337 -25.83 -5.53 0.03
N ARG A 338 -27.13 -5.55 0.34
CA ARG A 338 -28.25 -5.11 -0.53
C ARG A 338 -28.59 -3.61 -0.40
N PHE A 339 -27.62 -2.76 -0.69
CA PHE A 339 -27.79 -1.30 -0.78
C PHE A 339 -26.64 -0.65 -1.60
N PRO A 340 -26.44 -1.02 -2.88
CA PRO A 340 -25.45 -0.35 -3.70
C PRO A 340 -25.79 1.14 -3.94
N ARG A 341 -24.83 2.04 -3.67
CA ARG A 341 -24.95 3.50 -3.89
C ARG A 341 -24.03 4.03 -4.99
N VAL A 342 -22.92 3.33 -5.22
CA VAL A 342 -21.82 3.79 -6.05
C VAL A 342 -21.75 3.00 -7.35
N ARG A 343 -21.54 3.71 -8.45
CA ARG A 343 -21.30 3.14 -9.78
C ARG A 343 -19.86 2.66 -9.89
N ASP A 344 -19.67 1.51 -10.53
CA ASP A 344 -18.33 0.98 -10.80
C ASP A 344 -17.57 1.88 -11.78
N ARG A 345 -16.46 2.47 -11.33
CA ARG A 345 -15.59 3.34 -12.14
C ARG A 345 -14.14 2.92 -11.97
N PHE A 346 -13.36 3.06 -13.04
CA PHE A 346 -11.93 2.73 -13.03
C PHE A 346 -11.15 3.41 -11.93
N ILE A 347 -11.48 4.66 -11.66
CA ILE A 347 -10.80 5.42 -10.63
C ILE A 347 -11.07 4.86 -9.23
N THR A 348 -12.19 4.17 -9.03
CA THR A 348 -12.56 3.56 -7.75
C THR A 348 -11.89 2.19 -7.59
N ILE A 349 -11.88 1.34 -8.62
CA ILE A 349 -11.58 -0.11 -8.46
C ILE A 349 -10.43 -0.60 -9.38
N GLY A 350 -9.86 0.28 -10.21
CA GLY A 350 -8.69 0.01 -11.07
C GLY A 350 -9.01 -0.63 -12.42
N ILE A 351 -7.99 -1.17 -13.11
CA ILE A 351 -8.16 -1.82 -14.44
C ILE A 351 -9.03 -3.09 -14.35
N ASN A 352 -9.03 -3.72 -13.18
CA ASN A 352 -9.73 -4.97 -12.92
C ASN A 352 -11.26 -4.82 -12.85
N VAL A 353 -11.78 -3.59 -12.91
CA VAL A 353 -13.22 -3.27 -13.06
C VAL A 353 -13.87 -4.14 -14.15
N PHE A 354 -13.14 -4.45 -15.22
CA PHE A 354 -13.58 -5.36 -16.30
C PHE A 354 -13.10 -6.81 -16.21
N ARG A 355 -12.06 -7.11 -15.43
CA ARG A 355 -11.45 -8.46 -15.42
C ARG A 355 -12.18 -9.44 -14.52
N PHE A 356 -12.75 -8.95 -13.41
CA PHE A 356 -13.59 -9.77 -12.51
C PHE A 356 -15.07 -9.49 -12.79
N HIS A 357 -15.49 -9.79 -14.02
CA HIS A 357 -16.91 -9.92 -14.31
C HIS A 357 -17.45 -11.13 -13.53
N ASN A 358 -18.02 -10.92 -12.35
CA ASN A 358 -19.05 -11.81 -11.86
C ASN A 358 -20.18 -11.74 -12.89
N GLU A 359 -20.26 -12.73 -13.79
CA GLU A 359 -21.37 -12.85 -14.74
C GLU A 359 -22.71 -12.86 -14.02
N SER A 360 -22.75 -13.30 -12.76
CA SER A 360 -23.92 -13.27 -11.88
C SER A 360 -24.47 -11.87 -11.56
N ALA A 361 -23.68 -10.79 -11.73
CA ALA A 361 -24.15 -9.42 -11.55
C ALA A 361 -24.49 -8.71 -12.88
N LYS A 362 -24.20 -9.34 -14.03
CA LYS A 362 -24.63 -8.82 -15.34
C LYS A 362 -26.07 -9.22 -15.59
N LYS A 363 -27.02 -8.40 -15.15
CA LYS A 363 -28.24 -8.23 -15.95
C LYS A 363 -27.83 -7.38 -17.17
N PRO A 364 -27.98 -7.86 -18.42
CA PRO A 364 -27.65 -7.09 -19.62
C PRO A 364 -28.32 -5.70 -19.67
N ASP A 365 -29.44 -5.55 -18.96
CA ASP A 365 -30.27 -4.35 -18.94
C ASP A 365 -29.82 -3.27 -17.92
N ARG A 366 -28.80 -3.53 -17.09
CA ARG A 366 -28.47 -2.66 -15.93
C ARG A 366 -27.61 -1.42 -16.21
N GLY A 367 -27.16 -1.21 -17.44
CA GLY A 367 -26.47 0.03 -17.84
C GLY A 367 -25.45 0.56 -16.82
N ASP A 368 -25.65 1.81 -16.39
CA ASP A 368 -24.81 2.60 -15.44
C ASP A 368 -25.35 2.53 -13.98
N ASP A 369 -26.12 1.52 -13.58
CA ASP A 369 -26.72 1.47 -12.23
C ASP A 369 -25.67 1.28 -11.11
N PRO A 370 -25.89 1.83 -9.90
CA PRO A 370 -25.08 1.55 -8.73
C PRO A 370 -24.94 0.05 -8.44
N ASN A 371 -23.73 -0.39 -8.08
CA ASN A 371 -23.44 -1.78 -7.76
C ASN A 371 -22.41 -1.97 -6.63
N ILE A 372 -22.01 -0.90 -5.95
CA ILE A 372 -21.07 -0.89 -4.82
C ILE A 372 -21.71 -0.14 -3.64
N CYS A 373 -21.67 -0.69 -2.42
CA CYS A 373 -22.17 -0.01 -1.21
C CYS A 373 -21.19 1.05 -0.70
N ALA A 374 -21.65 1.95 0.18
CA ALA A 374 -20.83 3.04 0.70
C ALA A 374 -19.61 2.52 1.50
N LYS A 375 -19.76 1.44 2.29
CA LYS A 375 -18.64 0.79 3.01
C LYS A 375 -17.51 0.37 2.07
N CYS A 376 -17.83 -0.32 0.98
CA CYS A 376 -16.82 -0.75 0.01
C CYS A 376 -16.23 0.44 -0.78
N ALA A 377 -17.01 1.48 -1.05
CA ALA A 377 -16.51 2.70 -1.68
C ALA A 377 -15.51 3.43 -0.76
N LEU A 378 -15.82 3.54 0.54
CA LEU A 378 -14.92 4.05 1.56
C LEU A 378 -13.66 3.19 1.65
N SER A 379 -13.77 1.86 1.72
CA SER A 379 -12.60 0.97 1.73
C SER A 379 -11.70 1.19 0.51
N SER A 380 -12.28 1.27 -0.69
CA SER A 380 -11.52 1.60 -1.90
C SER A 380 -10.81 2.97 -1.78
N TYR A 381 -11.49 3.99 -1.24
CA TYR A 381 -10.90 5.30 -1.00
C TYR A 381 -9.73 5.24 -0.01
N LEU A 382 -9.88 4.56 1.13
CA LEU A 382 -8.82 4.40 2.13
C LEU A 382 -7.60 3.67 1.55
N GLN A 383 -7.84 2.63 0.75
CA GLN A 383 -6.80 1.94 0.00
C GLN A 383 -6.07 2.92 -0.93
N GLN A 384 -6.79 3.74 -1.71
CA GLN A 384 -6.17 4.74 -2.58
C GLN A 384 -5.41 5.83 -1.82
N ARG A 385 -5.89 6.23 -0.64
CA ARG A 385 -5.24 7.23 0.20
C ARG A 385 -3.88 6.74 0.71
N VAL A 386 -3.76 5.44 1.01
CA VAL A 386 -2.48 4.81 1.38
C VAL A 386 -1.62 4.56 0.14
N LEU A 387 -2.17 3.90 -0.87
CA LEU A 387 -1.44 3.39 -2.02
C LEU A 387 -1.09 4.49 -3.05
N GLY A 388 -1.83 5.59 -3.05
CA GLY A 388 -1.78 6.63 -4.08
C GLY A 388 -2.33 6.15 -5.42
N THR A 389 -2.27 7.04 -6.41
CA THR A 389 -2.72 6.76 -7.77
C THR A 389 -1.59 6.88 -8.79
N GLY A 390 -1.77 6.30 -9.98
CA GLY A 390 -0.82 6.37 -11.08
C GLY A 390 -1.52 6.27 -12.43
N ILE A 391 -0.91 6.85 -13.46
CA ILE A 391 -1.41 6.77 -14.83
C ILE A 391 -1.16 5.36 -15.38
N ALA A 392 -2.17 4.77 -16.00
CA ALA A 392 -2.02 3.48 -16.70
C ALA A 392 -2.67 3.52 -18.08
N SER A 393 -2.07 2.84 -19.06
CA SER A 393 -2.63 2.72 -20.41
C SER A 393 -3.74 1.66 -20.44
N VAL A 394 -4.97 2.09 -20.74
CA VAL A 394 -6.15 1.22 -20.83
C VAL A 394 -6.92 1.58 -22.10
N GLY A 395 -6.93 0.68 -23.10
CA GLY A 395 -7.71 0.87 -24.33
C GLY A 395 -7.36 2.15 -25.10
N GLY A 396 -6.08 2.56 -25.11
CA GLY A 396 -5.62 3.79 -25.76
C GLY A 396 -5.86 5.07 -24.94
N LYS A 397 -6.43 4.96 -23.73
CA LYS A 397 -6.62 6.06 -22.78
C LYS A 397 -5.62 5.94 -21.63
N LEU A 398 -5.42 7.03 -20.89
CA LEU A 398 -4.47 7.14 -19.78
C LEU A 398 -5.16 7.57 -18.48
N PRO A 399 -6.13 6.80 -17.94
CA PRO A 399 -6.78 7.13 -16.68
C PRO A 399 -5.80 7.08 -15.49
N GLN A 400 -6.15 7.86 -14.46
CA GLN A 400 -5.53 7.80 -13.15
C GLN A 400 -6.16 6.65 -12.35
N LEU A 401 -5.37 5.67 -11.94
CA LEU A 401 -5.84 4.46 -11.27
C LEU A 401 -5.16 4.24 -9.93
N PRO A 402 -5.78 3.49 -9.00
CA PRO A 402 -5.12 3.03 -7.78
C PRO A 402 -3.82 2.30 -8.13
N ARG A 403 -2.72 2.64 -7.44
CA ARG A 403 -1.47 1.89 -7.55
C ARG A 403 -1.64 0.50 -6.93
N LEU A 404 -1.00 -0.49 -7.54
CA LEU A 404 -1.01 -1.87 -7.06
C LEU A 404 0.26 -2.17 -6.25
N TYR A 405 0.15 -3.05 -5.26
CA TYR A 405 1.21 -3.36 -4.29
C TYR A 405 1.20 -4.82 -3.86
N ASN A 406 2.32 -5.27 -3.28
CA ASN A 406 2.42 -6.51 -2.53
C ASN A 406 2.11 -6.24 -1.05
N ILE A 407 1.18 -7.00 -0.47
CA ILE A 407 0.80 -6.87 0.93
C ILE A 407 1.26 -8.11 1.69
N ILE A 408 2.02 -7.91 2.77
CA ILE A 408 2.51 -8.95 3.67
C ILE A 408 2.10 -8.55 5.08
N PHE A 409 1.47 -9.47 5.81
CA PHE A 409 1.18 -9.27 7.23
C PHE A 409 2.24 -9.97 8.09
N HIS A 410 2.48 -9.43 9.27
CA HIS A 410 3.37 -10.02 10.25
C HIS A 410 2.88 -9.69 11.65
N TYR A 411 2.96 -10.65 12.58
CA TYR A 411 2.86 -10.35 14.00
C TYR A 411 4.22 -10.40 14.63
N GLY A 412 4.59 -9.34 15.33
CA GLY A 412 5.84 -9.26 16.06
C GLY A 412 5.68 -8.37 17.27
N SER A 413 6.62 -8.49 18.20
CA SER A 413 6.69 -7.55 19.31
C SER A 413 7.44 -6.30 18.88
N HIS A 414 6.74 -5.18 18.79
CA HIS A 414 7.31 -3.88 18.44
C HIS A 414 6.65 -2.79 19.27
N SER A 415 7.44 -1.86 19.77
CA SER A 415 6.96 -0.54 20.16
C SER A 415 6.57 0.28 18.93
N GLU A 416 5.84 1.38 19.13
CA GLU A 416 5.54 2.33 18.06
C GLU A 416 6.83 2.92 17.45
N ASP A 417 7.82 3.23 18.29
CA ASP A 417 9.13 3.73 17.87
C ASP A 417 9.88 2.72 17.01
N GLU A 418 9.86 1.44 17.36
CA GLU A 418 10.47 0.37 16.56
C GLU A 418 9.77 0.20 15.21
N THR A 419 8.44 0.32 15.18
CA THR A 419 7.67 0.29 13.93
C THR A 419 8.07 1.46 13.02
N GLN A 420 8.23 2.67 13.58
CA GLN A 420 8.67 3.84 12.83
C GLN A 420 10.10 3.69 12.30
N ARG A 421 11.02 3.19 13.14
CA ARG A 421 12.41 2.90 12.72
C ARG A 421 12.45 1.85 11.62
N LEU A 422 11.64 0.81 11.71
CA LEU A 422 11.55 -0.22 10.67
C LEU A 422 11.01 0.36 9.36
N ALA A 423 10.00 1.23 9.42
CA ALA A 423 9.52 1.94 8.23
C ALA A 423 10.62 2.76 7.57
N ALA A 424 11.36 3.56 8.36
CA ALA A 424 12.48 4.36 7.87
C ALA A 424 13.60 3.47 7.28
N LEU A 425 13.95 2.37 7.93
CA LEU A 425 14.96 1.42 7.45
C LEU A 425 14.57 0.81 6.10
N VAL A 426 13.29 0.45 5.92
CA VAL A 426 12.79 -0.07 4.65
C VAL A 426 12.90 1.01 3.57
N ASP A 427 12.52 2.25 3.86
CA ASP A 427 12.63 3.36 2.91
C ASP A 427 14.09 3.65 2.52
N ASP A 428 14.99 3.74 3.51
CA ASP A 428 16.43 3.96 3.30
C ASP A 428 17.07 2.81 2.50
N LEU A 429 16.60 1.58 2.69
CA LEU A 429 17.03 0.42 1.91
C LEU A 429 16.62 0.55 0.44
N PHE A 430 15.38 0.96 0.15
CA PHE A 430 14.93 1.18 -1.22
C PHE A 430 15.68 2.32 -1.90
N ASP A 431 15.95 3.42 -1.19
CA ASP A 431 16.71 4.55 -1.72
C ASP A 431 18.18 4.19 -1.97
N SER A 432 18.80 3.43 -1.06
CA SER A 432 20.14 2.86 -1.24
C SER A 432 20.20 1.97 -2.49
N ILE A 433 19.28 1.00 -2.62
CA ILE A 433 19.18 0.13 -3.80
C ILE A 433 19.05 0.96 -5.07
N ARG A 434 18.21 2.01 -5.06
CA ARG A 434 18.01 2.90 -6.22
C ARG A 434 19.30 3.62 -6.61
N SER A 435 20.06 4.12 -5.65
CA SER A 435 21.35 4.79 -5.87
C SER A 435 22.34 3.87 -6.58
N TYR A 436 22.51 2.64 -6.06
CA TYR A 436 23.39 1.65 -6.68
C TYR A 436 22.91 1.20 -8.07
N GLN A 437 21.61 1.11 -8.29
CA GLN A 437 21.06 0.81 -9.60
C GLN A 437 21.34 1.90 -10.63
N GLN A 438 21.19 3.17 -10.26
CA GLN A 438 21.52 4.30 -11.14
C GLN A 438 23.01 4.30 -11.48
N LYS A 439 23.86 4.03 -10.50
CA LYS A 439 25.30 3.91 -10.71
C LYS A 439 25.65 2.76 -11.66
N ALA A 440 25.10 1.56 -11.42
CA ALA A 440 25.29 0.40 -12.31
C ALA A 440 24.87 0.72 -13.75
N GLN A 441 23.72 1.39 -13.92
CA GLN A 441 23.22 1.82 -15.23
C GLN A 441 24.17 2.81 -15.92
N GLY A 442 24.71 3.79 -15.17
CA GLY A 442 25.72 4.74 -15.67
C GLY A 442 27.02 4.05 -16.10
N GLU A 443 27.43 3.01 -15.37
CA GLU A 443 28.60 2.18 -15.68
C GLU A 443 28.34 1.12 -16.76
N LYS A 444 27.11 1.02 -17.28
CA LYS A 444 26.66 -0.04 -18.20
C LYS A 444 26.87 -1.46 -17.64
N LYS A 445 26.77 -1.61 -16.32
CA LYS A 445 26.80 -2.89 -15.61
C LYS A 445 25.38 -3.28 -15.18
N SER A 446 25.13 -4.58 -15.02
CA SER A 446 23.90 -5.08 -14.39
C SER A 446 23.95 -4.84 -12.88
N PHE A 447 22.86 -4.37 -12.30
CA PHE A 447 22.70 -4.36 -10.85
C PHE A 447 22.57 -5.81 -10.33
N SER A 448 23.39 -6.16 -9.34
CA SER A 448 23.35 -7.45 -8.65
C SER A 448 23.91 -7.32 -7.23
N VAL A 449 23.73 -8.35 -6.40
CA VAL A 449 24.38 -8.41 -5.07
C VAL A 449 25.90 -8.33 -5.17
N ASP A 450 26.50 -8.95 -6.20
CA ASP A 450 27.96 -8.94 -6.36
C ASP A 450 28.47 -7.55 -6.76
N TYR A 451 27.68 -6.80 -7.55
CA TYR A 451 27.93 -5.39 -7.81
C TYR A 451 27.87 -4.55 -6.53
N LEU A 452 26.84 -4.77 -5.68
CA LEU A 452 26.71 -4.09 -4.39
C LEU A 452 27.92 -4.35 -3.48
N ARG A 453 28.31 -5.62 -3.33
CA ARG A 453 29.48 -6.02 -2.52
C ARG A 453 30.74 -5.29 -2.96
N HIS A 454 31.03 -5.30 -4.27
CA HIS A 454 32.20 -4.63 -4.82
C HIS A 454 32.20 -3.13 -4.53
N GLU A 455 31.05 -2.47 -4.74
CA GLU A 455 30.95 -1.03 -4.59
C GLU A 455 30.98 -0.58 -3.11
N ILE A 456 30.35 -1.33 -2.20
CA ILE A 456 30.41 -1.06 -0.75
C ILE A 456 31.84 -1.23 -0.24
N SER A 457 32.54 -2.29 -0.66
CA SER A 457 33.96 -2.48 -0.30
C SER A 457 34.82 -1.32 -0.79
N LYS A 458 34.64 -0.92 -2.04
CA LYS A 458 35.38 0.21 -2.63
C LYS A 458 35.16 1.52 -1.86
N ARG A 459 33.91 1.85 -1.53
CA ARG A 459 33.58 3.04 -0.71
C ARG A 459 34.14 2.98 0.69
N THR A 460 34.15 1.79 1.30
CA THR A 460 34.69 1.59 2.65
C THR A 460 36.21 1.81 2.65
N GLU A 461 36.91 1.31 1.62
CA GLU A 461 38.34 1.55 1.42
C GLU A 461 38.64 3.03 1.20
N GLU A 462 37.90 3.71 0.31
CA GLU A 462 38.01 5.15 0.05
C GLU A 462 37.73 5.98 1.33
N ARG A 463 36.79 5.54 2.18
CA ARG A 463 36.49 6.19 3.47
C ARG A 463 37.62 6.03 4.48
N ILE A 464 38.18 4.83 4.63
CA ILE A 464 39.32 4.57 5.53
C ILE A 464 40.54 5.40 5.11
N GLU A 465 40.71 5.67 3.81
CA GLU A 465 41.74 6.59 3.32
C GLU A 465 41.43 8.07 3.62
N MET A 466 40.17 8.49 3.52
CA MET A 466 39.71 9.87 3.79
C MET A 466 39.60 10.24 5.28
N GLU A 467 39.18 9.30 6.15
CA GLU A 467 39.07 9.48 7.61
C GLU A 467 40.44 9.66 8.29
N LYS A 468 41.55 9.33 7.61
CA LYS A 468 42.91 9.67 8.04
C LYS A 468 43.23 11.17 7.90
N LEU A 469 42.40 11.96 7.22
CA LEU A 469 42.66 13.37 6.92
C LEU A 469 41.68 14.36 7.60
N GLU A 470 40.40 14.02 7.83
CA GLU A 470 39.48 14.91 8.55
C GLU A 470 38.45 14.13 9.39
N ARG A 471 38.12 14.62 10.59
CA ARG A 471 37.05 14.07 11.44
C ARG A 471 35.70 14.67 11.03
N GLY A 472 34.77 13.83 10.56
CA GLY A 472 33.34 14.13 10.66
C GLY A 472 32.42 13.47 9.62
N SER A 473 31.77 12.37 10.02
CA SER A 473 30.54 11.71 9.49
C SER A 473 30.49 11.34 7.99
N LEU A 474 30.13 10.12 7.56
CA LEU A 474 28.98 9.25 7.88
C LEU A 474 29.39 7.75 7.82
N PRO A 475 28.77 6.84 8.61
CA PRO A 475 27.90 5.83 7.97
C PRO A 475 26.77 5.31 8.87
N ASP A 476 25.68 4.83 8.26
CA ASP A 476 24.73 3.94 8.96
C ASP A 476 24.17 2.88 7.99
N MET A 477 23.77 3.31 6.78
CA MET A 477 23.12 2.42 5.81
C MET A 477 24.03 1.49 5.00
N ASP A 478 25.25 1.91 4.63
CA ASP A 478 26.18 1.05 3.87
C ASP A 478 26.67 -0.14 4.74
N GLU A 479 26.79 0.06 6.06
CA GLU A 479 27.14 -0.99 7.02
C GLU A 479 25.96 -1.95 7.24
N ALA A 480 24.74 -1.42 7.40
CA ALA A 480 23.52 -2.23 7.45
C ALA A 480 23.36 -3.08 6.18
N LEU A 481 23.59 -2.50 4.99
CA LEU A 481 23.51 -3.19 3.72
C LEU A 481 24.61 -4.25 3.58
N SER A 482 25.84 -3.95 4.01
CA SER A 482 26.96 -4.90 4.07
C SER A 482 26.62 -6.13 4.92
N ASN A 483 26.03 -5.91 6.10
CA ASN A 483 25.58 -6.97 6.99
C ASN A 483 24.50 -7.85 6.33
N LEU A 484 23.56 -7.26 5.60
CA LEU A 484 22.50 -8.01 4.90
C LEU A 484 23.04 -8.83 3.72
N ILE A 485 23.98 -8.28 2.95
CA ILE A 485 24.55 -8.96 1.79
C ILE A 485 25.67 -9.94 2.16
N SER A 486 26.18 -9.94 3.39
CA SER A 486 27.14 -10.95 3.86
C SER A 486 26.51 -12.35 4.02
N ASP A 487 25.20 -12.43 4.26
CA ASP A 487 24.45 -13.67 4.33
C ASP A 487 23.85 -14.00 2.96
N ASP A 488 24.43 -14.98 2.27
CA ASP A 488 23.98 -15.42 0.94
C ASP A 488 22.51 -15.87 0.89
N LEU A 489 21.94 -16.35 2.00
CA LEU A 489 20.53 -16.76 2.08
C LEU A 489 19.58 -15.54 2.10
N ILE A 490 20.06 -14.41 2.62
CA ILE A 490 19.30 -13.14 2.72
C ILE A 490 19.58 -12.22 1.53
N ALA A 491 20.81 -12.22 1.02
CA ALA A 491 21.26 -11.29 0.00
C ALA A 491 20.40 -11.33 -1.28
N THR A 492 19.85 -12.49 -1.63
CA THR A 492 18.97 -12.59 -2.80
C THR A 492 17.65 -11.82 -2.63
N GLY A 493 17.20 -11.63 -1.39
CA GLY A 493 16.07 -10.74 -1.09
C GLY A 493 16.36 -9.29 -1.49
N ILE A 494 17.59 -8.81 -1.30
CA ILE A 494 18.00 -7.44 -1.69
C ILE A 494 17.91 -7.28 -3.20
N GLU A 495 18.38 -8.28 -3.95
CA GLU A 495 18.28 -8.29 -5.41
C GLU A 495 16.82 -8.30 -5.87
N THR A 496 15.97 -9.06 -5.16
CA THR A 496 14.52 -9.12 -5.39
C THR A 496 13.86 -7.75 -5.19
N LEU A 497 14.20 -7.01 -4.11
CA LEU A 497 13.72 -5.63 -3.92
C LEU A 497 14.16 -4.71 -5.06
N GLY A 498 15.38 -4.91 -5.58
CA GLY A 498 15.86 -4.18 -6.76
C GLY A 498 15.02 -4.39 -8.03
N GLN A 499 14.24 -5.46 -8.13
CA GLN A 499 13.38 -5.73 -9.28
C GLN A 499 12.00 -5.06 -9.15
N MET A 500 11.74 -4.34 -8.06
CA MET A 500 10.48 -3.64 -7.84
C MET A 500 10.44 -2.26 -8.51
N LYS A 501 9.23 -1.77 -8.78
CA LYS A 501 8.97 -0.45 -9.35
C LYS A 501 9.56 0.64 -8.47
N ARG A 502 10.16 1.64 -9.12
CA ARG A 502 10.95 2.69 -8.46
C ARG A 502 10.16 3.96 -8.16
N ASP A 503 9.05 4.17 -8.85
CA ASP A 503 8.17 5.33 -8.72
C ASP A 503 7.19 5.23 -7.54
N VAL A 504 7.35 4.17 -6.74
CA VAL A 504 6.43 3.76 -5.68
C VAL A 504 7.23 3.54 -4.40
N GLN A 505 6.80 4.18 -3.31
CA GLN A 505 7.41 4.00 -1.99
C GLN A 505 6.83 2.79 -1.28
N ALA A 506 7.69 2.06 -0.57
CA ALA A 506 7.24 1.04 0.38
C ALA A 506 6.61 1.71 1.61
N GLN A 507 5.81 0.95 2.36
CA GLN A 507 5.22 1.45 3.60
C GLN A 507 5.15 0.32 4.62
N VAL A 508 5.30 0.68 5.89
CA VAL A 508 5.09 -0.21 7.03
C VAL A 508 4.02 0.41 7.93
N LEU A 509 2.88 -0.26 8.04
CA LEU A 509 1.76 0.17 8.88
C LEU A 509 1.66 -0.74 10.11
N SER A 510 1.34 -0.16 11.26
CA SER A 510 0.93 -0.92 12.45
C SER A 510 -0.59 -0.86 12.59
N LEU A 511 -1.21 -2.02 12.77
CA LEU A 511 -2.62 -2.18 13.10
C LEU A 511 -2.76 -2.57 14.56
N GLY A 512 -3.72 -1.98 15.25
CA GLY A 512 -3.94 -2.17 16.68
C GLY A 512 -3.06 -1.27 17.55
N PHE A 513 -2.85 -1.72 18.79
CA PHE A 513 -2.13 -1.05 19.87
C PHE A 513 -1.43 -2.10 20.76
N GLY A 514 -0.38 -1.69 21.45
CA GLY A 514 0.37 -2.53 22.40
C GLY A 514 1.69 -3.06 21.83
N ASP A 515 2.43 -3.81 22.65
CA ASP A 515 3.79 -4.27 22.31
C ASP A 515 3.81 -5.45 21.34
N TYR A 516 2.70 -6.17 21.13
CA TYR A 516 2.58 -7.28 20.18
C TYR A 516 1.38 -7.04 19.27
N HIS A 517 1.65 -6.59 18.05
CA HIS A 517 0.61 -6.15 17.13
C HIS A 517 0.88 -6.61 15.71
N MET A 518 -0.13 -6.44 14.85
CA MET A 518 -0.01 -6.79 13.45
C MET A 518 0.62 -5.64 12.66
N MET A 519 1.68 -5.92 11.92
CA MET A 519 2.27 -5.02 10.94
C MET A 519 1.86 -5.42 9.53
N ILE A 520 1.68 -4.42 8.67
CA ILE A 520 1.51 -4.57 7.22
C ILE A 520 2.74 -4.00 6.52
N PHE A 521 3.45 -4.83 5.76
CA PHE A 521 4.39 -4.37 4.75
C PHE A 521 3.65 -4.20 3.43
N ILE A 522 3.68 -2.99 2.90
CA ILE A 522 3.14 -2.62 1.60
C ILE A 522 4.33 -2.33 0.70
N LEU A 523 4.67 -3.29 -0.16
CA LEU A 523 5.85 -3.21 -1.03
C LEU A 523 5.43 -2.93 -2.48
N PRO A 524 6.23 -2.20 -3.27
CA PRO A 524 5.92 -1.96 -4.66
C PRO A 524 5.78 -3.25 -5.47
N GLN A 525 5.07 -3.18 -6.61
CA GLN A 525 5.02 -4.28 -7.56
C GLN A 525 6.35 -4.48 -8.29
N PHE A 526 6.55 -5.69 -8.82
CA PHE A 526 7.70 -5.99 -9.66
C PHE A 526 7.63 -5.27 -11.02
N GLN A 527 8.79 -4.84 -11.51
CA GLN A 527 8.95 -4.20 -12.80
C GLN A 527 8.88 -5.28 -13.91
N PRO A 528 7.93 -5.19 -14.86
CA PRO A 528 7.86 -6.09 -16.00
C PRO A 528 8.98 -5.80 -17.01
N GLY A 529 9.35 -6.80 -17.80
CA GLY A 529 10.17 -6.62 -19.00
C GLY A 529 9.48 -5.74 -20.05
N ARG A 530 10.24 -5.12 -20.95
CA ARG A 530 9.69 -4.20 -21.97
C ARG A 530 8.68 -4.86 -22.90
N GLN A 531 8.82 -6.16 -23.16
CA GLN A 531 7.94 -6.94 -24.05
C GLN A 531 6.88 -7.73 -23.28
N GLU A 532 6.81 -7.59 -21.97
CA GLU A 532 5.91 -8.37 -21.10
C GLU A 532 4.68 -7.56 -20.70
N ALA A 533 3.57 -8.26 -20.42
CA ALA A 533 2.40 -7.62 -19.85
C ALA A 533 2.71 -7.01 -18.47
N LEU A 534 2.04 -5.92 -18.12
CA LEU A 534 2.30 -5.16 -16.88
C LEU A 534 2.26 -6.02 -15.61
N ASP A 535 1.43 -7.07 -15.59
CA ASP A 535 1.23 -7.97 -14.46
C ASP A 535 1.95 -9.33 -14.59
N PHE A 536 2.72 -9.55 -15.66
CA PHE A 536 3.37 -10.85 -15.92
C PHE A 536 4.29 -11.29 -14.78
N VAL A 537 5.28 -10.45 -14.45
CA VAL A 537 6.28 -10.74 -13.41
C VAL A 537 5.60 -10.86 -12.04
N GLN A 538 4.65 -9.97 -11.76
CA GLN A 538 3.87 -9.99 -10.53
C GLN A 538 3.09 -11.29 -10.36
N ARG A 539 2.37 -11.74 -11.41
CA ARG A 539 1.65 -13.02 -11.40
C ARG A 539 2.59 -14.20 -11.20
N ARG A 540 3.80 -14.14 -11.77
CA ARG A 540 4.80 -15.19 -11.63
C ARG A 540 5.33 -15.26 -10.19
N PHE A 541 5.73 -14.13 -9.64
CA PHE A 541 6.13 -13.99 -8.24
C PHE A 541 5.05 -14.51 -7.28
N SER A 542 3.82 -14.02 -7.42
CA SER A 542 2.70 -14.43 -6.56
C SER A 542 2.40 -15.93 -6.60
N LYS A 543 2.74 -16.64 -7.68
CA LYS A 543 2.56 -18.10 -7.76
C LYS A 543 3.74 -18.89 -7.19
N SER A 544 4.93 -18.28 -7.14
CA SER A 544 6.17 -18.93 -6.72
C SER A 544 6.35 -18.86 -5.21
N ARG A 545 6.31 -20.02 -4.55
CA ARG A 545 6.54 -20.12 -3.10
C ARG A 545 7.98 -19.76 -2.75
N LEU A 546 8.95 -20.22 -3.56
CA LEU A 546 10.36 -19.93 -3.36
C LEU A 546 10.63 -18.42 -3.35
N ALA A 547 10.12 -17.70 -4.36
CA ALA A 547 10.32 -16.26 -4.45
C ALA A 547 9.68 -15.51 -3.27
N ALA A 548 8.47 -15.92 -2.86
CA ALA A 548 7.81 -15.38 -1.70
C ALA A 548 8.64 -15.61 -0.42
N PHE A 549 9.14 -16.83 -0.19
CA PHE A 549 9.94 -17.14 0.99
C PHE A 549 11.26 -16.37 1.05
N THR A 550 11.92 -16.13 -0.08
CA THR A 550 13.12 -15.26 -0.13
C THR A 550 12.82 -13.82 0.27
N LEU A 551 11.68 -13.27 -0.17
CA LEU A 551 11.24 -11.96 0.26
C LEU A 551 10.94 -11.94 1.77
N LEU A 552 10.21 -12.94 2.27
CA LEU A 552 9.88 -13.05 3.70
C LEU A 552 11.14 -13.25 4.58
N ALA A 553 12.15 -13.97 4.09
CA ALA A 553 13.43 -14.16 4.78
C ALA A 553 14.13 -12.81 5.02
N LEU A 554 14.20 -11.97 3.98
CA LEU A 554 14.75 -10.62 4.10
C LEU A 554 13.94 -9.78 5.09
N LEU A 555 12.61 -9.77 4.97
CA LEU A 555 11.77 -9.00 5.88
C LEU A 555 11.94 -9.46 7.33
N ARG A 556 12.01 -10.78 7.58
CA ARG A 556 12.30 -11.32 8.91
C ARG A 556 13.64 -10.84 9.45
N ARG A 557 14.68 -10.83 8.61
CA ARG A 557 16.00 -10.33 8.99
C ARG A 557 15.97 -8.83 9.31
N LEU A 558 15.22 -8.03 8.54
CA LEU A 558 15.06 -6.59 8.75
C LEU A 558 14.25 -6.27 10.02
N CYS A 559 13.19 -7.03 10.30
CA CYS A 559 12.35 -6.81 11.48
C CYS A 559 13.10 -7.12 12.78
N GLY A 560 14.05 -8.07 12.75
CA GLY A 560 14.85 -8.44 13.92
C GLY A 560 14.08 -9.15 15.04
N CYS A 561 12.81 -9.46 14.84
CA CYS A 561 11.95 -10.15 15.80
C CYS A 561 11.48 -11.50 15.25
N ASN A 562 11.03 -12.36 16.16
CA ASN A 562 10.33 -13.59 15.79
C ASN A 562 8.83 -13.34 15.71
N GLY A 563 8.17 -14.11 14.85
CA GLY A 563 6.76 -13.96 14.59
C GLY A 563 6.34 -14.48 13.23
N PRO A 564 5.06 -14.86 13.05
CA PRO A 564 4.58 -15.39 11.79
C PRO A 564 4.49 -14.30 10.71
N TYR A 565 4.74 -14.70 9.45
CA TYR A 565 4.54 -13.85 8.26
C TYR A 565 3.49 -14.45 7.35
N TYR A 566 2.64 -13.61 6.75
CA TYR A 566 1.53 -14.03 5.90
C TYR A 566 1.63 -13.34 4.54
N PHE A 567 1.78 -14.13 3.49
CA PHE A 567 1.73 -13.66 2.11
C PHE A 567 0.67 -14.44 1.33
N GLN A 568 -0.30 -13.73 0.76
CA GLN A 568 -1.52 -14.33 0.19
C GLN A 568 -2.23 -15.30 1.15
N SER A 569 -2.09 -15.02 2.44
CA SER A 569 -2.73 -15.72 3.55
C SER A 569 -3.29 -14.65 4.48
N VAL A 570 -4.38 -14.98 5.18
CA VAL A 570 -5.00 -14.06 6.14
C VAL A 570 -4.57 -14.48 7.55
N PRO A 571 -4.05 -13.57 8.38
CA PRO A 571 -3.81 -13.85 9.79
C PRO A 571 -5.12 -14.13 10.52
N THR A 572 -5.12 -15.15 11.39
CA THR A 572 -6.31 -15.58 12.16
C THR A 572 -5.94 -15.95 13.58
N LEU A 573 -6.61 -15.37 14.57
CA LEU A 573 -6.49 -15.70 16.00
C LEU A 573 -7.13 -17.08 16.29
N SER A 574 -6.49 -18.16 15.81
CA SER A 574 -6.97 -19.53 15.96
C SER A 574 -5.83 -20.48 16.32
N SER A 575 -6.07 -21.49 17.16
CA SER A 575 -5.08 -22.48 17.62
C SER A 575 -4.17 -22.97 16.47
N GLY A 576 -2.86 -22.69 16.55
CA GLY A 576 -1.87 -23.08 15.53
C GLY A 576 -1.62 -22.05 14.41
N GLY A 577 -2.33 -20.91 14.42
CA GLY A 577 -2.15 -19.79 13.49
C GLY A 577 -1.04 -18.81 13.87
N PHE A 578 -0.44 -18.98 15.05
CA PHE A 578 0.58 -18.08 15.62
C PHE A 578 1.78 -18.89 16.11
N SER A 579 2.66 -19.24 15.19
CA SER A 579 3.97 -19.82 15.53
C SER A 579 5.06 -18.85 15.10
N ASP A 580 5.90 -18.47 16.06
CA ASP A 580 6.97 -17.48 15.91
C ASP A 580 7.98 -17.80 14.80
N ASN A 581 8.07 -19.06 14.38
CA ASN A 581 9.00 -19.53 13.36
C ASN A 581 8.26 -20.10 12.13
N THR A 582 7.21 -19.40 11.66
CA THR A 582 6.36 -19.90 10.57
C THR A 582 6.10 -18.86 9.50
N PHE A 583 6.22 -19.27 8.23
CA PHE A 583 5.72 -18.51 7.08
C PHE A 583 4.43 -19.13 6.56
N TYR A 584 3.38 -18.33 6.44
CA TYR A 584 2.09 -18.70 5.87
C TYR A 584 2.00 -18.16 4.44
N VAL A 585 2.27 -19.01 3.45
CA VAL A 585 2.20 -18.64 2.02
C VAL A 585 1.07 -19.40 1.36
N ARG A 586 0.08 -18.66 0.82
CA ARG A 586 -1.10 -19.23 0.14
C ARG A 586 -1.87 -20.24 1.02
N GLY A 587 -2.05 -19.91 2.29
CA GLY A 587 -2.74 -20.73 3.29
C GLY A 587 -1.96 -21.95 3.80
N LYS A 588 -0.70 -22.13 3.38
CA LYS A 588 0.18 -23.21 3.88
C LYS A 588 1.19 -22.66 4.88
N ALA A 589 1.22 -23.28 6.06
CA ALA A 589 2.23 -23.02 7.09
C ALA A 589 3.50 -23.82 6.80
N GLU A 590 4.66 -23.17 6.85
CA GLU A 590 5.97 -23.80 6.70
C GLU A 590 6.92 -23.27 7.76
N ASN A 591 7.81 -24.13 8.28
CA ASN A 591 8.83 -23.70 9.24
C ASN A 591 9.81 -22.73 8.55
N ALA A 592 9.95 -21.53 9.09
CA ALA A 592 10.68 -20.46 8.42
C ALA A 592 12.19 -20.73 8.33
N ASP A 593 12.82 -21.29 9.37
CA ASP A 593 14.27 -21.57 9.33
C ASP A 593 14.63 -22.71 8.37
N GLU A 594 13.77 -23.73 8.28
CA GLU A 594 13.96 -24.86 7.36
C GLU A 594 13.88 -24.41 5.90
N ILE A 595 12.84 -23.66 5.54
CA ILE A 595 12.64 -23.20 4.15
C ILE A 595 13.65 -22.13 3.74
N ILE A 596 14.11 -21.27 4.65
CA ILE A 596 15.16 -20.29 4.36
C ILE A 596 16.44 -21.01 3.93
N LYS A 597 16.84 -22.06 4.67
CA LYS A 597 18.01 -22.87 4.33
C LYS A 597 17.83 -23.60 2.99
N ARG A 598 16.70 -24.30 2.83
CA ARG A 598 16.43 -25.11 1.63
C ARG A 598 16.32 -24.27 0.36
N TYR A 599 15.50 -23.22 0.37
CA TYR A 599 15.21 -22.43 -0.81
C TYR A 599 16.23 -21.34 -1.09
N GLY A 600 16.91 -20.83 -0.05
CA GLY A 600 17.98 -19.85 -0.22
C GLY A 600 19.11 -20.37 -1.12
N ALA A 601 19.51 -21.64 -0.97
CA ALA A 601 20.51 -22.28 -1.83
C ALA A 601 20.07 -22.33 -3.31
N ILE A 602 18.85 -22.85 -3.55
CA ILE A 602 18.27 -22.99 -4.90
C ILE A 602 18.19 -21.64 -5.61
N ILE A 603 17.67 -20.63 -4.91
CA ILE A 603 17.48 -19.29 -5.47
C ILE A 603 18.82 -18.59 -5.71
N ASN A 604 19.78 -18.71 -4.79
CA ASN A 604 21.11 -18.12 -4.93
C ASN A 604 21.87 -18.73 -6.12
N PHE A 605 21.69 -20.02 -6.38
CA PHE A 605 22.23 -20.64 -7.59
C PHE A 605 21.51 -20.12 -8.84
N ALA A 606 20.17 -20.13 -8.85
CA ALA A 606 19.37 -19.69 -10.00
C ALA A 606 19.71 -18.26 -10.44
N ARG A 607 19.82 -17.31 -9.51
CA ARG A 607 20.16 -15.91 -9.83
C ARG A 607 21.53 -15.77 -10.50
N LYS A 608 22.52 -16.56 -10.08
CA LYS A 608 23.91 -16.46 -10.57
C LYS A 608 24.08 -17.04 -11.97
N VAL A 609 23.30 -18.06 -12.33
CA VAL A 609 23.44 -18.76 -13.61
C VAL A 609 22.45 -18.28 -14.67
N SER A 610 21.34 -17.66 -14.28
CA SER A 610 20.37 -17.09 -15.22
C SER A 610 20.98 -15.94 -16.02
N ARG A 611 20.76 -15.96 -17.33
CA ARG A 611 21.30 -14.97 -18.27
C ARG A 611 20.23 -13.95 -18.64
N TYR A 612 20.63 -12.69 -18.74
CA TYR A 612 19.77 -11.62 -19.26
C TYR A 612 19.34 -11.92 -20.70
N ARG A 613 18.05 -11.74 -20.97
CA ARG A 613 17.46 -11.82 -22.31
C ARG A 613 16.81 -10.48 -22.64
N ASP A 614 17.15 -9.91 -23.79
CA ASP A 614 16.64 -8.60 -24.15
C ASP A 614 15.10 -8.61 -24.27
N GLY A 615 14.47 -7.59 -23.71
CA GLY A 615 13.00 -7.46 -23.65
C GLY A 615 12.30 -8.21 -22.51
N HIS A 616 12.97 -9.13 -21.81
CA HIS A 616 12.40 -9.98 -20.75
C HIS A 616 12.81 -9.57 -19.34
N SER A 617 12.01 -9.95 -18.34
CA SER A 617 12.37 -9.76 -16.93
C SER A 617 13.36 -10.83 -16.46
N LEU A 618 14.57 -10.40 -16.08
CA LEU A 618 15.58 -11.26 -15.48
C LEU A 618 15.07 -11.94 -14.19
N PHE A 619 14.26 -11.24 -13.41
CA PHE A 619 13.62 -11.78 -12.21
C PHE A 619 12.66 -12.94 -12.53
N ALA A 620 11.84 -12.80 -13.58
CA ALA A 620 10.95 -13.88 -13.99
C ALA A 620 11.73 -15.14 -14.43
N ASP A 621 12.87 -14.94 -15.08
CA ASP A 621 13.78 -16.02 -15.49
C ASP A 621 14.43 -16.70 -14.28
N TRP A 622 14.79 -15.95 -13.23
CA TRP A 622 15.27 -16.52 -11.96
C TRP A 622 14.22 -17.41 -11.32
N ILE A 623 12.98 -16.92 -11.22
CA ILE A 623 11.87 -17.68 -10.63
C ILE A 623 11.63 -18.97 -11.42
N LEU A 624 11.59 -18.88 -12.75
CA LEU A 624 11.39 -20.04 -13.63
C LEU A 624 12.48 -21.10 -13.43
N LEU A 625 13.74 -20.67 -13.30
CA LEU A 625 14.83 -21.59 -13.09
C LEU A 625 14.81 -22.21 -11.69
N ALA A 626 14.54 -21.40 -10.66
CA ALA A 626 14.45 -21.86 -9.28
C ALA A 626 13.34 -22.90 -9.08
N GLU A 627 12.17 -22.71 -9.70
CA GLU A 627 11.09 -23.70 -9.65
C GLU A 627 11.49 -25.01 -10.33
N LYS A 628 12.13 -24.95 -11.51
CA LYS A 628 12.63 -26.16 -12.17
C LYS A 628 13.68 -26.89 -11.33
N LEU A 629 14.58 -26.14 -10.68
CA LEU A 629 15.58 -26.68 -9.78
C LEU A 629 14.98 -27.28 -8.51
N GLU A 630 13.85 -26.78 -8.02
CA GLU A 630 13.11 -27.42 -6.92
C GLU A 630 12.55 -28.78 -7.36
N GLU A 631 11.99 -28.86 -8.57
CA GLU A 631 11.34 -30.06 -9.11
C GLU A 631 12.36 -31.15 -9.50
N ASP A 632 13.44 -30.79 -10.18
CA ASP A 632 14.51 -31.70 -10.60
C ASP A 632 15.89 -31.02 -10.48
N PRO A 633 16.47 -30.95 -9.26
CA PRO A 633 17.73 -30.28 -9.04
C PRO A 633 18.86 -30.82 -9.92
N MET A 634 18.97 -32.15 -10.04
CA MET A 634 20.09 -32.80 -10.73
C MET A 634 19.96 -32.75 -12.25
N GLY A 635 18.76 -32.99 -12.80
CA GLY A 635 18.52 -32.90 -14.23
C GLY A 635 18.71 -31.48 -14.75
N ILE A 636 18.17 -30.49 -14.03
CA ILE A 636 18.30 -29.09 -14.42
C ILE A 636 19.74 -28.58 -14.28
N VAL A 637 20.47 -28.95 -13.22
CA VAL A 637 21.91 -28.64 -13.13
C VAL A 637 22.67 -29.28 -14.30
N SER A 638 22.36 -30.54 -14.66
CA SER A 638 22.98 -31.19 -15.83
C SER A 638 22.68 -30.45 -17.14
N ASP A 639 21.43 -30.02 -17.33
CA ASP A 639 21.00 -29.28 -18.52
C ASP A 639 21.67 -27.91 -18.60
N ILE A 640 21.79 -27.19 -17.49
CA ILE A 640 22.52 -25.91 -17.42
C ILE A 640 24.00 -26.15 -17.76
N LEU A 641 24.64 -27.17 -17.20
CA LEU A 641 26.04 -27.50 -17.50
C LEU A 641 26.24 -27.86 -18.97
N ARG A 642 25.33 -28.61 -19.58
CA ARG A 642 25.36 -28.97 -21.01
C ARG A 642 25.14 -27.77 -21.92
N ASN A 643 24.31 -26.81 -21.51
CA ASN A 643 24.02 -25.62 -22.30
C ASN A 643 24.94 -24.43 -21.97
N SER A 644 25.74 -24.55 -20.92
CA SER A 644 26.79 -23.59 -20.60
C SER A 644 27.97 -23.85 -21.52
N SER A 645 28.35 -22.86 -22.32
CA SER A 645 29.56 -22.88 -23.12
C SER A 645 30.78 -23.06 -22.20
N LEU A 646 31.28 -24.29 -22.07
CA LEU A 646 32.46 -24.61 -21.24
C LEU A 646 33.75 -24.06 -21.87
N ARG A 647 33.74 -23.81 -23.19
CA ARG A 647 34.79 -23.12 -23.96
C ARG A 647 34.11 -22.24 -25.01
N GLY A 648 34.78 -21.17 -25.45
CA GLY A 648 34.24 -20.36 -26.55
C GLY A 648 34.17 -21.18 -27.85
N GLY A 649 33.04 -21.09 -28.55
CA GLY A 649 32.79 -21.83 -29.80
C GLY A 649 32.11 -23.19 -29.64
N ASP A 650 31.80 -23.64 -28.42
CA ASP A 650 31.07 -24.89 -28.21
C ASP A 650 29.55 -24.69 -28.43
N ASP A 651 29.01 -25.25 -29.52
CA ASP A 651 27.56 -25.52 -29.66
C ASP A 651 27.29 -26.98 -29.27
N LEU A 652 26.99 -27.18 -27.99
CA LEU A 652 26.77 -28.51 -27.41
C LEU A 652 25.41 -29.12 -27.77
N LYS A 653 24.57 -28.42 -28.55
CA LYS A 653 23.26 -28.91 -28.98
C LYS A 653 23.32 -30.15 -29.88
N ASP A 654 24.44 -30.39 -30.57
CA ASP A 654 24.61 -31.51 -31.52
C ASP A 654 25.65 -32.58 -31.10
N ALA A 655 26.22 -32.50 -29.89
CA ALA A 655 27.39 -33.31 -29.55
C ALA A 655 27.04 -34.68 -28.91
N LYS A 656 26.55 -35.64 -29.72
CA LYS A 656 26.77 -37.07 -29.42
C LYS A 656 28.23 -37.39 -29.78
N TYR A 657 29.11 -37.37 -28.78
CA TYR A 657 30.48 -37.90 -28.83
C TYR A 657 31.42 -37.29 -29.89
N LYS A 658 31.78 -36.01 -29.76
CA LYS A 658 33.03 -35.50 -30.36
C LYS A 658 34.06 -35.16 -29.29
N ARG A 659 35.33 -35.47 -29.58
CA ARG A 659 36.50 -35.10 -28.77
C ARG A 659 36.48 -33.59 -28.54
N LEU A 660 36.54 -33.19 -27.28
CA LEU A 660 36.73 -31.79 -26.87
C LEU A 660 37.94 -31.20 -27.61
N SER A 661 37.78 -30.01 -28.19
CA SER A 661 38.88 -29.24 -28.78
C SER A 661 39.95 -28.95 -27.72
N ASN A 662 41.23 -29.18 -28.01
CA ASN A 662 42.33 -28.88 -27.07
C ASN A 662 42.75 -27.40 -27.03
N GLU A 663 42.12 -26.53 -27.83
CA GLU A 663 42.49 -25.11 -27.90
C GLU A 663 41.69 -24.29 -26.87
N PHE A 664 42.42 -23.76 -25.89
CA PHE A 664 41.93 -22.72 -24.98
C PHE A 664 41.92 -21.38 -25.73
N ILE A 665 40.76 -20.71 -25.80
CA ILE A 665 40.69 -19.33 -26.30
C ILE A 665 41.34 -18.41 -25.27
N LYS A 666 42.42 -17.72 -25.66
CA LYS A 666 43.01 -16.64 -24.86
C LYS A 666 41.96 -15.56 -24.60
N GLY A 667 41.67 -15.30 -23.32
CA GLY A 667 40.77 -14.23 -22.88
C GLY A 667 39.40 -14.68 -22.37
N ILE A 668 39.08 -15.97 -22.46
CA ILE A 668 37.89 -16.56 -21.80
C ILE A 668 38.44 -17.53 -20.74
N GLY A 669 38.39 -17.13 -19.47
CA GLY A 669 38.84 -17.97 -18.36
C GLY A 669 38.08 -19.29 -18.28
N MET A 670 38.62 -20.27 -17.54
CA MET A 670 37.84 -21.45 -17.12
C MET A 670 36.48 -20.99 -16.59
N VAL A 671 35.39 -21.63 -17.04
CA VAL A 671 34.08 -21.42 -16.41
C VAL A 671 34.21 -21.80 -14.94
N ASP A 672 33.93 -20.84 -14.07
CA ASP A 672 33.99 -21.02 -12.63
C ASP A 672 32.91 -22.02 -12.18
N GLY A 673 33.34 -23.27 -11.94
CA GLY A 673 32.49 -24.36 -11.47
C GLY A 673 32.09 -24.24 -9.99
N THR A 674 32.57 -23.22 -9.28
CA THR A 674 32.41 -23.06 -7.83
C THR A 674 30.95 -23.04 -7.42
N GLU A 675 30.09 -22.33 -8.14
CA GLU A 675 28.66 -22.25 -7.81
C GLU A 675 27.93 -23.58 -8.03
N TYR A 676 28.35 -24.38 -9.01
CA TYR A 676 27.83 -25.72 -9.25
C TYR A 676 28.26 -26.70 -8.15
N LEU A 677 29.52 -26.64 -7.73
CA LEU A 677 30.05 -27.47 -6.64
C LEU A 677 29.40 -27.11 -5.31
N ARG A 678 29.25 -25.82 -4.99
CA ARG A 678 28.54 -25.34 -3.78
C ARG A 678 27.10 -25.83 -3.74
N MET A 679 26.37 -25.75 -4.86
CA MET A 679 24.99 -26.24 -4.92
C MET A 679 24.92 -27.76 -4.71
N ILE A 680 25.81 -28.53 -5.33
CA ILE A 680 25.88 -30.00 -5.13
C ILE A 680 26.24 -30.35 -3.68
N GLU A 681 27.14 -29.61 -3.04
CA GLU A 681 27.48 -29.80 -1.62
C GLU A 681 26.31 -29.45 -0.69
N GLN A 682 25.59 -28.37 -0.96
CA GLN A 682 24.40 -27.98 -0.20
C GLN A 682 23.25 -28.98 -0.37
N LEU A 683 23.01 -29.47 -1.59
CA LEU A 683 22.01 -30.51 -1.87
C LEU A 683 22.32 -31.84 -1.19
N LYS A 684 23.59 -32.14 -0.84
CA LYS A 684 23.96 -33.34 -0.07
C LYS A 684 23.63 -33.22 1.42
N GLN A 685 23.44 -32.00 1.93
CA GLN A 685 23.18 -31.70 3.33
C GLN A 685 21.69 -31.48 3.63
N LEU A 686 20.88 -31.32 2.57
CA LEU A 686 19.42 -31.34 2.59
C LEU A 686 18.92 -32.77 2.43
#